data_AF-A0A2A4TM00-F1
#
_entry.id   AF-A0A2A4TM00-F1
#
_cell.length_a   1.000
_cell.length_b   1.000
_cell.length_c   1.000
_cell.angle_alpha   90.00
_cell.angle_beta   90.00
_cell.angle_gamma   90.00
#
_symmetry.space_group_name_H-M   'P 1'
#
loop_
_entity.id
_entity.type
_entity.pdbx_description
1 polymer ?
#
loop_
_entity_poly.entity_id
_entity_poly.type
_entity_poly.pdbx_seq_one_letter_code
_entity_poly.pdbx_strand_id
1 'polypeptide(L)'
;MKKYFLMGIFAFLSSILAQSALAQTAEQLTDKFRQLSDEVLPTPNVYRTASGAPGHKYWQQQADYVIDVTLDDDKQRIVASAKIKYYNNSPDSLTYLWIQLDQNRFAHDSNGQKANFASTKPKADYGILRQNLYQKTYDGGYKISAVTDSGGADLKYIINDTMMRIDLASPLRPGQKMNFAIDWSYNILDAKIIRARGGKEFFKEDGNYIYEIAQWFPRMAAYSDYDGWTNKQFLGNGEFTLEFGDYDVSITVPADHIVTATGTLQNPKDVLTSTQRDRLKKAKTAKTPVMIVTTEDAATKLDKRAKTTKTWRFKANNVRDFAFASSRKFLWDAQGYYQPENGKTVMAMSFYPEEGNPIWEKYSTQAIIHTLEVYNRYSLVYPYPVAISVNGPVGGMEYPMICFNGPRPTLDKKTGKKTYSRRTKYGLISVIIHEVGHNYFPMIVNSDERQWTWMDEGLNSFLQNLAEEEWETDYPTRRAEPYQIVNYMKSTKQVPIMTNSESILQFGNNAYGKPAIALRILRESILGRELFDFAFREYSQRWKFKRPTPSDFFRTMEDASGVDLDWFWRGWFYTTEHVDISLDNVRLFNVNTKDPEIEEVFKRVKDAERGITPARLADKERQMRTDRFPELLDFYNEHDKFTVTNKQRNKYTSLLKGLKDWQKDMLTVKSNIYLMDFSNKGGLVMPIFLEVSYADGSKEEIRMNAEIWRKNAKNVTRMLVTEKTVTSVTVDPYMETADTNLDNNYFPRRIEQSRFELIKGKKRRDMMKGFATKLKSDKDDDDKKDTTDEDK
;
A
#
# COMPACT_ATOMS: atom_id res chain seq x y z
N MET A 1 63.98 -4.21 -29.21
CA MET A 1 63.35 -3.60 -28.02
C MET A 1 62.35 -2.48 -28.34
N LYS A 2 62.68 -1.46 -29.14
CA LYS A 2 61.75 -0.32 -29.42
C LYS A 2 60.38 -0.70 -30.02
N LYS A 3 60.30 -1.69 -30.93
CA LYS A 3 59.01 -2.12 -31.52
C LYS A 3 58.06 -2.79 -30.51
N TYR A 4 58.60 -3.61 -29.61
CA TYR A 4 57.79 -4.26 -28.56
C TYR A 4 57.33 -3.28 -27.47
N PHE A 5 58.12 -2.24 -27.21
CA PHE A 5 57.76 -1.17 -26.26
C PHE A 5 56.61 -0.29 -26.79
N LEU A 6 56.63 0.07 -28.07
CA LEU A 6 55.51 0.82 -28.69
C LEU A 6 54.22 -0.02 -28.76
N MET A 7 54.32 -1.32 -29.03
CA MET A 7 53.16 -2.22 -29.11
C MET A 7 52.52 -2.43 -27.72
N GLY A 8 53.33 -2.47 -26.66
CA GLY A 8 52.84 -2.50 -25.27
C GLY A 8 52.16 -1.19 -24.83
N ILE A 9 52.69 -0.04 -25.24
CA ILE A 9 52.06 1.28 -24.98
C ILE A 9 50.73 1.41 -25.71
N PHE A 10 50.65 0.95 -26.97
CA PHE A 10 49.41 1.00 -27.75
C PHE A 10 48.33 0.06 -27.18
N ALA A 11 48.72 -1.15 -26.75
CA ALA A 11 47.81 -2.09 -26.07
C ALA A 11 47.30 -1.52 -24.73
N PHE A 12 48.18 -0.88 -23.95
CA PHE A 12 47.83 -0.25 -22.67
C PHE A 12 46.91 0.98 -22.83
N LEU A 13 47.15 1.81 -23.84
CA LEU A 13 46.26 2.94 -24.18
C LEU A 13 44.90 2.45 -24.70
N SER A 14 44.86 1.39 -25.50
CA SER A 14 43.59 0.80 -25.96
C SER A 14 42.79 0.14 -24.83
N SER A 15 43.45 -0.48 -23.84
CA SER A 15 42.76 -1.03 -22.66
C SER A 15 42.21 0.06 -21.74
N ILE A 16 42.93 1.19 -21.59
CA ILE A 16 42.45 2.34 -20.81
C ILE A 16 41.25 3.00 -21.51
N LEU A 17 41.30 3.18 -22.83
CA LEU A 17 40.19 3.75 -23.61
C LEU A 17 38.95 2.85 -23.61
N ALA A 18 39.12 1.53 -23.69
CA ALA A 18 38.02 0.57 -23.58
C ALA A 18 37.42 0.52 -22.17
N GLN A 19 38.23 0.60 -21.12
CA GLN A 19 37.75 0.68 -19.73
C GLN A 19 37.03 2.00 -19.45
N SER A 20 37.50 3.13 -19.98
CA SER A 20 36.82 4.42 -19.84
C SER A 20 35.50 4.47 -20.61
N ALA A 21 35.43 3.88 -21.81
CA ALA A 21 34.20 3.79 -22.58
C ALA A 21 33.15 2.89 -21.88
N LEU A 22 33.58 1.74 -21.35
CA LEU A 22 32.72 0.84 -20.57
C LEU A 22 32.24 1.46 -19.25
N ALA A 23 33.12 2.20 -18.55
CA ALA A 23 32.77 2.93 -17.33
C ALA A 23 31.79 4.07 -17.61
N GLN A 24 31.96 4.81 -18.71
CA GLN A 24 31.04 5.87 -19.13
C GLN A 24 29.66 5.31 -19.49
N THR A 25 29.58 4.15 -20.14
CA THR A 25 28.31 3.46 -20.39
C THR A 25 27.68 2.88 -19.12
N ALA A 26 28.48 2.35 -18.18
CA ALA A 26 27.97 1.83 -16.91
C ALA A 26 27.42 2.96 -16.02
N GLU A 27 28.09 4.11 -15.97
CA GLU A 27 27.65 5.27 -15.19
C GLU A 27 26.35 5.87 -15.77
N GLN A 28 26.21 5.93 -17.11
CA GLN A 28 24.96 6.30 -17.79
C GLN A 28 23.83 5.27 -17.59
N LEU A 29 24.13 3.98 -17.51
CA LEU A 29 23.15 2.92 -17.19
C LEU A 29 22.72 2.94 -15.70
N THR A 30 23.44 3.67 -14.84
CA THR A 30 23.10 3.85 -13.41
C THR A 30 22.48 5.20 -13.09
N ASP A 31 22.20 6.04 -14.09
CA ASP A 31 21.53 7.32 -13.89
C ASP A 31 20.12 7.12 -13.33
N LYS A 32 19.89 7.68 -12.14
CA LYS A 32 18.62 7.58 -11.41
C LYS A 32 17.51 8.42 -12.05
N PHE A 33 17.84 9.38 -12.91
CA PHE A 33 16.90 10.30 -13.58
C PHE A 33 16.65 9.96 -15.05
N ARG A 34 17.18 8.83 -15.53
CA ARG A 34 16.92 8.39 -16.91
C ARG A 34 15.45 8.05 -17.10
N GLN A 35 14.93 8.32 -18.29
CA GLN A 35 13.53 8.10 -18.62
C GLN A 35 13.16 6.60 -18.59
N LEU A 36 12.10 6.23 -17.88
CA LEU A 36 11.59 4.84 -17.82
C LEU A 36 10.93 4.43 -19.13
N SER A 37 10.38 5.40 -19.87
CA SER A 37 9.73 5.18 -21.17
C SER A 37 10.64 4.56 -22.23
N ASP A 38 11.95 4.75 -22.11
CA ASP A 38 12.97 4.22 -23.04
C ASP A 38 13.54 2.85 -22.64
N GLU A 39 13.18 2.32 -21.46
CA GLU A 39 13.84 1.15 -20.86
C GLU A 39 12.90 0.10 -20.30
N VAL A 40 11.90 0.55 -19.53
CA VAL A 40 11.11 -0.32 -18.65
C VAL A 40 9.64 -0.31 -19.03
N LEU A 41 9.10 0.85 -19.41
CA LEU A 41 7.68 0.95 -19.75
C LEU A 41 7.42 0.45 -21.17
N PRO A 42 6.28 -0.22 -21.42
CA PRO A 42 5.86 -0.56 -22.77
C PRO A 42 5.78 0.68 -23.68
N THR A 43 6.12 0.49 -24.95
CA THR A 43 5.96 1.52 -25.98
C THR A 43 4.45 1.81 -26.19
N PRO A 44 4.04 3.09 -26.19
CA PRO A 44 2.66 3.46 -26.50
C PRO A 44 2.22 2.97 -27.88
N ASN A 45 0.94 2.67 -28.02
CA ASN A 45 0.34 2.15 -29.24
C ASN A 45 -1.13 2.60 -29.39
N VAL A 46 -1.86 2.00 -30.33
CA VAL A 46 -3.26 2.36 -30.62
C VAL A 46 -4.25 1.92 -29.54
N TYR A 47 -3.86 0.97 -28.68
CA TYR A 47 -4.63 0.44 -27.55
C TYR A 47 -4.35 1.22 -26.26
N ARG A 48 -3.11 1.70 -26.06
CA ARG A 48 -2.68 2.46 -24.87
C ARG A 48 -1.78 3.63 -25.26
N THR A 49 -2.18 4.86 -24.92
CA THR A 49 -1.52 6.10 -25.38
C THR A 49 -0.31 6.48 -24.52
N ALA A 50 0.50 7.42 -25.02
CA ALA A 50 1.66 7.95 -24.29
C ALA A 50 1.28 8.72 -23.01
N SER A 51 0.05 9.26 -22.95
CA SER A 51 -0.51 9.91 -21.77
C SER A 51 -0.97 8.93 -20.69
N GLY A 52 -0.93 7.62 -20.93
CA GLY A 52 -1.48 6.61 -20.02
C GLY A 52 -3.01 6.49 -20.08
N ALA A 53 -3.64 7.07 -21.10
CA ALA A 53 -5.06 6.88 -21.37
C ALA A 53 -5.31 5.64 -22.26
N PRO A 54 -6.52 5.05 -22.20
CA PRO A 54 -6.95 4.09 -23.19
C PRO A 54 -6.89 4.71 -24.60
N GLY A 55 -6.29 3.99 -25.55
CA GLY A 55 -6.19 4.42 -26.94
C GLY A 55 -7.51 4.31 -27.70
N HIS A 56 -7.57 4.92 -28.89
CA HIS A 56 -8.77 4.95 -29.73
C HIS A 56 -9.22 3.57 -30.23
N LYS A 57 -8.36 2.54 -30.15
CA LYS A 57 -8.69 1.14 -30.45
C LYS A 57 -8.74 0.24 -29.21
N TYR A 58 -8.69 0.81 -28.00
CA TYR A 58 -8.75 0.02 -26.76
C TYR A 58 -9.91 -0.97 -26.78
N TRP A 59 -9.62 -2.20 -26.37
CA TRP A 59 -10.59 -3.29 -26.31
C TRP A 59 -10.39 -4.07 -25.02
N GLN A 60 -11.47 -4.71 -24.58
CA GLN A 60 -11.48 -5.71 -23.52
C GLN A 60 -12.65 -6.64 -23.78
N GLN A 61 -12.58 -7.87 -23.27
CA GLN A 61 -13.65 -8.83 -23.50
C GLN A 61 -14.85 -8.55 -22.60
N GLN A 62 -15.95 -9.23 -22.88
CA GLN A 62 -17.14 -9.23 -22.04
C GLN A 62 -17.61 -10.66 -21.80
N ALA A 63 -18.10 -10.94 -20.59
CA ALA A 63 -18.66 -12.24 -20.22
C ALA A 63 -19.94 -12.07 -19.41
N ASP A 64 -21.10 -12.29 -20.03
CA ASP A 64 -22.40 -12.22 -19.34
C ASP A 64 -22.77 -13.59 -18.78
N TYR A 65 -23.45 -13.60 -17.62
CA TYR A 65 -23.85 -14.80 -16.91
C TYR A 65 -25.34 -14.78 -16.57
N VAL A 66 -25.99 -15.91 -16.80
CA VAL A 66 -27.26 -16.26 -16.16
C VAL A 66 -27.01 -17.49 -15.30
N ILE A 67 -27.16 -17.36 -13.98
CA ILE A 67 -26.79 -18.41 -13.04
C ILE A 67 -27.99 -18.81 -12.17
N ASP A 68 -28.27 -20.11 -12.11
CA ASP A 68 -29.19 -20.69 -11.15
C ASP A 68 -28.38 -21.49 -10.13
N VAL A 69 -28.48 -21.13 -8.85
CA VAL A 69 -27.74 -21.78 -7.76
C VAL A 69 -28.66 -22.19 -6.62
N THR A 70 -28.39 -23.36 -6.07
CA THR A 70 -29.01 -23.86 -4.84
C THR A 70 -27.94 -24.04 -3.76
N LEU A 71 -28.19 -23.45 -2.60
CA LEU A 71 -27.47 -23.71 -1.35
C LEU A 71 -28.17 -24.83 -0.60
N ASP A 72 -27.58 -26.02 -0.60
CA ASP A 72 -28.04 -27.16 0.21
C ASP A 72 -27.51 -26.98 1.64
N ASP A 73 -28.36 -26.48 2.53
CA ASP A 73 -28.03 -26.19 3.93
C ASP A 73 -27.82 -27.47 4.77
N ASP A 74 -28.38 -28.61 4.36
CA ASP A 74 -28.23 -29.88 5.08
C ASP A 74 -26.89 -30.55 4.77
N LYS A 75 -26.46 -30.50 3.50
CA LYS A 75 -25.17 -31.03 3.05
C LYS A 75 -24.05 -30.00 3.02
N GLN A 76 -24.39 -28.72 3.25
CA GLN A 76 -23.52 -27.56 3.09
C GLN A 76 -22.76 -27.60 1.77
N ARG A 77 -23.52 -27.62 0.67
CA ARG A 77 -23.01 -27.78 -0.70
C ARG A 77 -23.68 -26.78 -1.65
N ILE A 78 -22.94 -26.36 -2.67
CA ILE A 78 -23.46 -25.62 -3.82
C ILE A 78 -23.75 -26.58 -4.98
N VAL A 79 -24.91 -26.41 -5.61
CA VAL A 79 -25.27 -27.03 -6.89
C VAL A 79 -25.77 -25.92 -7.81
N ALA A 80 -25.17 -25.79 -8.99
CA ALA A 80 -25.44 -24.66 -9.86
C ALA A 80 -25.26 -24.97 -11.35
N SER A 81 -25.90 -24.15 -12.17
CA SER A 81 -25.75 -24.10 -13.62
C SER A 81 -25.59 -22.65 -14.06
N ALA A 82 -24.72 -22.39 -15.03
CA ALA A 82 -24.55 -21.08 -15.63
C ALA A 82 -24.64 -21.17 -17.15
N LYS A 83 -25.41 -20.26 -17.75
CA LYS A 83 -25.33 -19.93 -19.17
C LYS A 83 -24.43 -18.72 -19.33
N ILE A 84 -23.37 -18.87 -20.11
CA ILE A 84 -22.32 -17.87 -20.29
C ILE A 84 -22.37 -17.39 -21.73
N LYS A 85 -22.33 -16.07 -21.91
CA LYS A 85 -22.22 -15.42 -23.21
C LYS A 85 -20.92 -14.63 -23.25
N TYR A 86 -19.97 -15.13 -24.02
CA TYR A 86 -18.67 -14.53 -24.19
C TYR A 86 -18.60 -13.73 -25.49
N TYR A 87 -18.06 -12.52 -25.44
CA TYR A 87 -17.87 -11.65 -26.60
C TYR A 87 -16.39 -11.52 -26.89
N ASN A 88 -16.00 -11.79 -28.13
CA ASN A 88 -14.65 -11.55 -28.59
C ASN A 88 -14.53 -10.15 -29.21
N ASN A 89 -14.17 -9.18 -28.38
CA ASN A 89 -13.88 -7.80 -28.77
C ASN A 89 -12.41 -7.59 -29.18
N SER A 90 -11.55 -8.61 -29.08
CA SER A 90 -10.15 -8.51 -29.51
C SER A 90 -10.05 -8.52 -31.04
N PRO A 91 -8.92 -8.05 -31.61
CA PRO A 91 -8.64 -8.18 -33.04
C PRO A 91 -8.27 -9.61 -33.46
N ASP A 92 -8.21 -10.56 -32.52
CA ASP A 92 -7.72 -11.91 -32.74
C ASP A 92 -8.86 -12.90 -33.01
N SER A 93 -8.56 -13.97 -33.74
CA SER A 93 -9.46 -15.13 -33.82
C SER A 93 -9.09 -16.16 -32.74
N LEU A 94 -10.00 -16.41 -31.81
CA LEU A 94 -9.74 -17.30 -30.67
C LEU A 94 -10.17 -18.73 -31.01
N THR A 95 -9.29 -19.71 -30.80
CA THR A 95 -9.57 -21.14 -31.05
C THR A 95 -9.95 -21.91 -29.78
N TYR A 96 -9.79 -21.29 -28.61
CA TYR A 96 -10.13 -21.84 -27.31
C TYR A 96 -10.47 -20.72 -26.33
N LEU A 97 -11.17 -21.07 -25.26
CA LEU A 97 -11.50 -20.18 -24.14
C LEU A 97 -10.96 -20.74 -22.83
N TRP A 98 -10.44 -19.88 -21.96
CA TRP A 98 -9.99 -20.26 -20.62
C TRP A 98 -10.98 -19.80 -19.53
N ILE A 99 -11.17 -20.66 -18.54
CA ILE A 99 -12.09 -20.48 -17.42
C ILE A 99 -11.33 -20.80 -16.13
N GLN A 100 -11.44 -19.93 -15.13
CA GLN A 100 -10.91 -20.09 -13.79
C GLN A 100 -11.83 -20.99 -12.96
N LEU A 101 -11.24 -21.97 -12.29
CA LEU A 101 -11.87 -22.95 -11.41
C LEU A 101 -11.23 -22.89 -10.02
N ASP A 102 -11.37 -21.75 -9.34
CA ASP A 102 -10.62 -21.43 -8.12
C ASP A 102 -10.87 -22.37 -6.93
N GLN A 103 -12.07 -22.93 -6.79
CA GLN A 103 -12.33 -23.96 -5.77
C GLN A 103 -11.40 -25.18 -5.91
N ASN A 104 -10.86 -25.46 -7.10
CA ASN A 104 -9.93 -26.57 -7.31
C ASN A 104 -8.63 -26.43 -6.52
N ARG A 105 -8.28 -25.23 -6.02
CA ARG A 105 -7.14 -25.08 -5.10
C ARG A 105 -7.30 -25.92 -3.82
N PHE A 106 -8.54 -26.24 -3.44
CA PHE A 106 -8.87 -27.03 -2.27
C PHE A 106 -9.01 -28.54 -2.55
N ALA A 107 -8.84 -28.97 -3.80
CA ALA A 107 -8.74 -30.40 -4.10
C ALA A 107 -7.45 -30.99 -3.49
N HIS A 108 -7.48 -32.27 -3.11
CA HIS A 108 -6.37 -32.91 -2.39
C HIS A 108 -5.02 -32.86 -3.13
N ASP A 109 -5.03 -32.93 -4.46
CA ASP A 109 -3.84 -32.96 -5.30
C ASP A 109 -3.62 -31.66 -6.11
N SER A 110 -4.18 -30.54 -5.66
CA SER A 110 -4.01 -29.25 -6.35
C SER A 110 -2.55 -28.79 -6.35
N ASN A 111 -2.14 -27.99 -7.35
CA ASN A 111 -0.78 -27.47 -7.36
C ASN A 111 -0.50 -26.54 -6.17
N GLY A 112 -1.53 -25.82 -5.68
CA GLY A 112 -1.43 -25.00 -4.48
C GLY A 112 -1.06 -25.84 -3.24
N GLN A 113 -1.67 -27.02 -3.08
CA GLN A 113 -1.32 -27.93 -1.98
C GLN A 113 0.10 -28.50 -2.14
N LYS A 114 0.49 -28.86 -3.37
CA LYS A 114 1.84 -29.39 -3.68
C LYS A 114 2.95 -28.36 -3.51
N ALA A 115 2.65 -27.08 -3.68
CA ALA A 115 3.61 -25.98 -3.53
C ALA A 115 3.84 -25.55 -2.08
N ASN A 116 3.04 -26.05 -1.12
CA ASN A 116 3.19 -25.70 0.28
C ASN A 116 4.53 -26.21 0.85
N PHE A 117 5.27 -25.32 1.50
CA PHE A 117 6.51 -25.66 2.21
C PHE A 117 6.27 -25.81 3.71
N ALA A 118 6.90 -26.82 4.32
CA ALA A 118 6.86 -27.01 5.76
C ALA A 118 7.95 -26.17 6.46
N SER A 119 7.68 -25.76 7.70
CA SER A 119 8.72 -25.25 8.59
C SER A 119 9.79 -26.33 8.80
N THR A 120 11.06 -25.96 8.72
CA THR A 120 12.18 -26.87 9.02
C THR A 120 12.28 -27.23 10.51
N LYS A 121 11.54 -26.53 11.38
CA LYS A 121 11.48 -26.83 12.81
C LYS A 121 10.41 -27.89 13.10
N PRO A 122 10.68 -28.91 13.94
CA PRO A 122 9.72 -29.96 14.30
C PRO A 122 8.69 -29.47 15.33
N LYS A 123 8.03 -28.35 15.05
CA LYS A 123 6.98 -27.74 15.88
C LYS A 123 5.94 -27.12 14.97
N ALA A 124 4.67 -27.35 15.25
CA ALA A 124 3.55 -26.71 14.58
C ALA A 124 2.56 -26.15 15.62
N ASP A 125 1.89 -25.06 15.27
CA ASP A 125 0.76 -24.56 16.03
C ASP A 125 -0.43 -25.54 15.93
N TYR A 126 -1.24 -25.66 16.99
CA TYR A 126 -2.41 -26.55 17.00
C TYR A 126 -3.38 -26.25 15.86
N GLY A 127 -3.54 -24.97 15.49
CA GLY A 127 -4.36 -24.55 14.36
C GLY A 127 -3.85 -25.07 13.02
N ILE A 128 -2.52 -25.03 12.81
CA ILE A 128 -1.88 -25.55 11.59
C ILE A 128 -2.10 -27.06 11.46
N LEU A 129 -1.92 -27.81 12.56
CA LEU A 129 -2.15 -29.25 12.53
C LEU A 129 -3.64 -29.57 12.28
N ARG A 130 -4.56 -28.86 12.94
CA ARG A 130 -6.01 -29.00 12.71
C ARG A 130 -6.38 -28.73 11.26
N GLN A 131 -5.81 -27.68 10.65
CA GLN A 131 -6.03 -27.33 9.25
C GLN A 131 -5.56 -28.46 8.32
N ASN A 132 -4.33 -28.95 8.49
CA ASN A 132 -3.77 -30.02 7.67
C ASN A 132 -4.59 -31.33 7.78
N LEU A 133 -5.07 -31.66 8.98
CA LEU A 133 -5.92 -32.85 9.18
C LEU A 133 -7.28 -32.69 8.49
N TYR A 134 -7.90 -31.51 8.59
CA TYR A 134 -9.18 -31.24 7.94
C TYR A 134 -9.06 -31.23 6.40
N GLN A 135 -7.97 -30.66 5.86
CA GLN A 135 -7.70 -30.67 4.42
C GLN A 135 -7.54 -32.08 3.83
N LYS A 136 -7.16 -33.08 4.63
CA LYS A 136 -7.07 -34.48 4.18
C LYS A 136 -8.42 -35.17 4.03
N THR A 137 -9.46 -34.70 4.71
CA THR A 137 -10.79 -35.34 4.70
C THR A 137 -11.83 -34.51 3.96
N TYR A 138 -11.59 -33.22 3.76
CA TYR A 138 -12.48 -32.33 3.02
C TYR A 138 -12.40 -32.57 1.51
N ASP A 139 -13.53 -32.99 0.91
CA ASP A 139 -13.69 -33.11 -0.54
C ASP A 139 -13.94 -31.75 -1.19
N GLY A 140 -12.85 -31.04 -1.49
CA GLY A 140 -12.83 -29.73 -2.16
C GLY A 140 -12.73 -29.81 -3.68
N GLY A 141 -12.88 -28.66 -4.34
CA GLY A 141 -12.84 -28.54 -5.80
C GLY A 141 -14.20 -28.64 -6.48
N TYR A 142 -14.27 -28.09 -7.68
CA TYR A 142 -15.45 -28.21 -8.55
C TYR A 142 -15.63 -29.66 -8.99
N LYS A 143 -16.87 -30.13 -8.95
CA LYS A 143 -17.34 -31.30 -9.69
C LYS A 143 -18.11 -30.79 -10.91
N ILE A 144 -17.42 -30.69 -12.05
CA ILE A 144 -18.03 -30.30 -13.33
C ILE A 144 -18.80 -31.50 -13.88
N SER A 145 -20.11 -31.35 -14.08
CA SER A 145 -20.97 -32.43 -14.57
C SER A 145 -21.32 -32.29 -16.05
N ALA A 146 -21.33 -31.07 -16.60
CA ALA A 146 -21.58 -30.83 -18.01
C ALA A 146 -20.92 -29.52 -18.47
N VAL A 147 -20.46 -29.51 -19.72
CA VAL A 147 -20.04 -28.30 -20.46
C VAL A 147 -20.63 -28.42 -21.86
N THR A 148 -21.61 -27.59 -22.20
CA THR A 148 -22.41 -27.74 -23.43
C THR A 148 -22.52 -26.45 -24.22
N ASP A 149 -22.75 -26.55 -25.52
CA ASP A 149 -23.05 -25.40 -26.37
C ASP A 149 -24.52 -24.93 -26.24
N SER A 150 -24.91 -23.90 -26.99
CA SER A 150 -26.29 -23.42 -27.00
C SER A 150 -27.34 -24.41 -27.51
N GLY A 151 -26.93 -25.42 -28.28
CA GLY A 151 -27.79 -26.50 -28.76
C GLY A 151 -27.90 -27.67 -27.79
N GLY A 152 -27.12 -27.67 -26.71
CA GLY A 152 -27.05 -28.75 -25.72
C GLY A 152 -26.05 -29.86 -26.07
N ALA A 153 -25.21 -29.67 -27.10
CA ALA A 153 -24.16 -30.62 -27.43
C ALA A 153 -22.93 -30.44 -26.53
N ASP A 154 -22.26 -31.54 -26.19
CA ASP A 154 -21.05 -31.50 -25.36
C ASP A 154 -19.91 -30.75 -26.05
N LEU A 155 -19.29 -29.83 -25.33
CA LEU A 155 -18.07 -29.15 -25.76
C LEU A 155 -16.84 -29.92 -25.27
N LYS A 156 -15.82 -29.99 -26.12
CA LYS A 156 -14.53 -30.56 -25.72
C LYS A 156 -13.82 -29.62 -24.76
N TYR A 157 -13.42 -30.11 -23.59
CA TYR A 157 -12.65 -29.34 -22.63
C TYR A 157 -11.58 -30.19 -21.93
N ILE A 158 -10.61 -29.50 -21.32
CA ILE A 158 -9.64 -30.10 -20.41
C ILE A 158 -9.53 -29.23 -19.15
N ILE A 159 -9.60 -29.88 -17.98
CA ILE A 159 -9.30 -29.23 -16.70
C ILE A 159 -7.81 -29.41 -16.43
N ASN A 160 -7.12 -28.29 -16.29
CA ASN A 160 -5.72 -28.21 -15.87
C ASN A 160 -5.68 -27.50 -14.51
N ASP A 161 -5.77 -28.28 -13.44
CA ASP A 161 -5.76 -27.82 -12.04
C ASP A 161 -6.82 -26.72 -11.76
N THR A 162 -6.44 -25.47 -11.52
CA THR A 162 -7.40 -24.38 -11.25
C THR A 162 -7.91 -23.68 -12.51
N MET A 163 -7.66 -24.24 -13.69
CA MET A 163 -8.08 -23.68 -14.97
C MET A 163 -8.77 -24.74 -15.84
N MET A 164 -9.70 -24.33 -16.68
CA MET A 164 -10.34 -25.17 -17.69
C MET A 164 -10.24 -24.51 -19.06
N ARG A 165 -9.81 -25.28 -20.05
CA ARG A 165 -9.78 -24.85 -21.46
C ARG A 165 -10.91 -25.52 -22.20
N ILE A 166 -11.75 -24.72 -22.86
CA ILE A 166 -12.76 -25.20 -23.81
C ILE A 166 -12.18 -25.05 -25.22
N ASP A 167 -12.10 -26.15 -25.97
CA ASP A 167 -11.63 -26.17 -27.36
C ASP A 167 -12.82 -25.85 -28.28
N LEU A 168 -12.71 -24.81 -29.12
CA LEU A 168 -13.81 -24.39 -29.99
C LEU A 168 -13.84 -25.22 -31.28
N ALA A 169 -15.03 -25.67 -31.68
CA ALA A 169 -15.23 -26.39 -32.94
C ALA A 169 -14.92 -25.52 -34.17
N SER A 170 -15.03 -24.21 -34.03
CA SER A 170 -14.62 -23.22 -35.04
C SER A 170 -14.06 -21.98 -34.35
N PRO A 171 -13.04 -21.30 -34.92
CA PRO A 171 -12.48 -20.11 -34.31
C PRO A 171 -13.53 -19.01 -34.12
N LEU A 172 -13.55 -18.41 -32.93
CA LEU A 172 -14.37 -17.25 -32.59
C LEU A 172 -13.68 -15.99 -33.12
N ARG A 173 -14.17 -15.46 -34.24
CA ARG A 173 -13.59 -14.30 -34.93
C ARG A 173 -13.82 -12.98 -34.19
N PRO A 174 -13.07 -11.91 -34.49
CA PRO A 174 -13.33 -10.57 -33.95
C PRO A 174 -14.79 -10.15 -34.12
N GLY A 175 -15.39 -9.61 -33.06
CA GLY A 175 -16.78 -9.18 -32.98
C GLY A 175 -17.80 -10.32 -32.84
N GLN A 176 -17.39 -11.60 -32.88
CA GLN A 176 -18.29 -12.71 -32.66
C GLN A 176 -18.51 -12.99 -31.18
N LYS A 177 -19.58 -13.74 -30.91
CA LYS A 177 -19.97 -14.17 -29.56
C LYS A 177 -20.22 -15.68 -29.53
N MET A 178 -19.99 -16.28 -28.37
CA MET A 178 -20.27 -17.68 -28.10
C MET A 178 -21.17 -17.80 -26.87
N ASN A 179 -22.17 -18.68 -26.96
CA ASN A 179 -22.96 -19.08 -25.81
C ASN A 179 -22.65 -20.54 -25.46
N PHE A 180 -22.49 -20.82 -24.17
CA PHE A 180 -22.30 -22.17 -23.66
C PHE A 180 -22.83 -22.25 -22.23
N ALA A 181 -22.98 -23.47 -21.70
CA ALA A 181 -23.42 -23.71 -20.36
C ALA A 181 -22.45 -24.61 -19.60
N ILE A 182 -22.38 -24.42 -18.27
CA ILE A 182 -21.61 -25.27 -17.37
C ILE A 182 -22.47 -25.64 -16.17
N ASP A 183 -22.49 -26.92 -15.84
CA ASP A 183 -23.10 -27.43 -14.62
C ASP A 183 -22.00 -27.86 -13.64
N TRP A 184 -22.10 -27.43 -12.39
CA TRP A 184 -21.13 -27.78 -11.38
C TRP A 184 -21.72 -27.88 -9.98
N SER A 185 -20.89 -28.41 -9.08
CA SER A 185 -21.19 -28.43 -7.66
C SER A 185 -19.91 -28.56 -6.85
N TYR A 186 -19.94 -28.15 -5.58
CA TYR A 186 -18.82 -28.32 -4.65
C TYR A 186 -19.28 -28.19 -3.19
N ASN A 187 -18.56 -28.81 -2.26
CA ASN A 187 -18.85 -28.73 -0.83
C ASN A 187 -18.33 -27.41 -0.24
N ILE A 188 -19.07 -26.76 0.64
CA ILE A 188 -18.66 -25.48 1.22
C ILE A 188 -17.67 -25.73 2.37
N LEU A 189 -16.47 -25.15 2.25
CA LEU A 189 -15.39 -25.28 3.23
C LEU A 189 -15.71 -24.53 4.54
N ASP A 190 -15.25 -25.06 5.68
CA ASP A 190 -15.29 -24.34 6.96
C ASP A 190 -14.16 -23.30 7.03
N ALA A 191 -14.53 -22.03 6.88
CA ALA A 191 -13.61 -20.91 6.81
C ALA A 191 -13.00 -20.53 8.18
N LYS A 192 -13.49 -21.13 9.28
CA LYS A 192 -12.88 -21.03 10.61
C LYS A 192 -11.74 -22.04 10.81
N ILE A 193 -11.63 -23.04 9.93
CA ILE A 193 -10.56 -24.05 9.97
C ILE A 193 -9.53 -23.78 8.87
N ILE A 194 -9.98 -23.57 7.64
CA ILE A 194 -9.10 -23.21 6.51
C ILE A 194 -9.37 -21.74 6.18
N ARG A 195 -8.34 -20.89 6.26
CA ARG A 195 -8.46 -19.52 5.76
C ARG A 195 -8.71 -19.56 4.24
N ALA A 196 -9.83 -18.98 3.82
CA ALA A 196 -10.26 -18.86 2.43
C ALA A 196 -10.97 -17.52 2.21
N ARG A 197 -11.30 -17.24 0.96
CA ARG A 197 -11.96 -15.99 0.51
C ARG A 197 -13.50 -16.07 0.53
N GLY A 198 -14.01 -17.19 1.01
CA GLY A 198 -15.41 -17.52 1.22
C GLY A 198 -15.50 -18.85 1.99
N GLY A 199 -16.68 -19.23 2.45
CA GLY A 199 -16.95 -20.48 3.14
C GLY A 199 -18.12 -20.37 4.11
N LYS A 200 -18.16 -21.30 5.07
CA LYS A 200 -19.17 -21.33 6.13
C LYS A 200 -18.55 -21.14 7.52
N GLU A 201 -19.35 -20.61 8.42
CA GLU A 201 -19.11 -20.63 9.87
C GLU A 201 -20.24 -21.39 10.55
N PHE A 202 -19.91 -22.34 11.42
CA PHE A 202 -20.88 -23.07 12.23
C PHE A 202 -20.99 -22.49 13.64
N PHE A 203 -22.22 -22.21 14.08
CA PHE A 203 -22.54 -21.73 15.43
C PHE A 203 -23.02 -22.92 16.25
N LYS A 204 -22.22 -23.35 17.23
CA LYS A 204 -22.50 -24.57 18.01
C LYS A 204 -23.68 -24.39 18.96
N GLU A 205 -23.86 -23.17 19.43
CA GLU A 205 -24.83 -22.80 20.45
C GLU A 205 -26.28 -22.94 19.95
N ASP A 206 -26.53 -22.69 18.67
CA ASP A 206 -27.87 -22.76 18.04
C ASP A 206 -27.93 -23.68 16.81
N GLY A 207 -26.79 -24.25 16.41
CA GLY A 207 -26.67 -25.16 15.27
C GLY A 207 -26.79 -24.49 13.89
N ASN A 208 -26.79 -23.16 13.78
CA ASN A 208 -26.95 -22.46 12.51
C ASN A 208 -25.61 -22.16 11.82
N TYR A 209 -25.72 -21.72 10.56
CA TYR A 209 -24.57 -21.36 9.73
C TYR A 209 -24.68 -19.94 9.20
N ILE A 210 -23.53 -19.30 9.00
CA ILE A 210 -23.38 -18.18 8.07
C ILE A 210 -22.59 -18.67 6.86
N TYR A 211 -23.11 -18.36 5.67
CA TYR A 211 -22.46 -18.67 4.40
C TYR A 211 -22.02 -17.37 3.73
N GLU A 212 -20.74 -17.28 3.42
CA GLU A 212 -20.11 -16.23 2.59
C GLU A 212 -19.58 -16.92 1.33
N ILE A 213 -20.34 -16.84 0.23
CA ILE A 213 -20.12 -17.63 -0.97
C ILE A 213 -19.52 -16.74 -2.05
N ALA A 214 -18.25 -17.01 -2.36
CA ALA A 214 -17.47 -16.31 -3.36
C ALA A 214 -16.54 -17.28 -4.09
N GLN A 215 -16.03 -16.87 -5.26
CA GLN A 215 -15.23 -17.75 -6.15
C GLN A 215 -15.93 -19.09 -6.37
N TRP A 216 -17.25 -19.05 -6.55
CA TRP A 216 -18.13 -20.21 -6.39
C TRP A 216 -18.67 -20.75 -7.72
N PHE A 217 -18.40 -20.04 -8.82
CA PHE A 217 -18.80 -20.41 -10.17
C PHE A 217 -17.57 -20.42 -11.09
N PRO A 218 -17.57 -21.18 -12.20
CA PRO A 218 -16.54 -21.09 -13.22
C PRO A 218 -16.51 -19.69 -13.84
N ARG A 219 -15.37 -18.98 -13.73
CA ARG A 219 -15.23 -17.57 -14.15
C ARG A 219 -14.39 -17.45 -15.41
N MET A 220 -14.86 -16.74 -16.44
CA MET A 220 -14.09 -16.46 -17.64
C MET A 220 -12.75 -15.81 -17.29
N ALA A 221 -11.64 -16.41 -17.75
CA ALA A 221 -10.34 -15.79 -17.63
C ALA A 221 -10.28 -14.54 -18.51
N ALA A 222 -9.51 -13.53 -18.09
CA ALA A 222 -9.30 -12.36 -18.92
C ALA A 222 -8.44 -12.68 -20.14
N TYR A 223 -8.74 -12.04 -21.26
CA TYR A 223 -7.89 -12.00 -22.45
C TYR A 223 -7.54 -10.53 -22.72
N SER A 224 -6.26 -10.17 -22.59
CA SER A 224 -5.81 -8.78 -22.63
C SER A 224 -4.87 -8.48 -23.80
N ASP A 225 -4.73 -7.19 -24.09
CA ASP A 225 -3.80 -6.64 -25.08
C ASP A 225 -2.33 -6.68 -24.66
N TYR A 226 -2.04 -6.89 -23.37
CA TYR A 226 -0.67 -6.93 -22.84
C TYR A 226 -0.16 -8.34 -22.52
N ASP A 227 -1.03 -9.29 -22.15
CA ASP A 227 -0.63 -10.65 -21.72
C ASP A 227 -1.38 -11.79 -22.45
N GLY A 228 -2.37 -11.48 -23.29
CA GLY A 228 -3.26 -12.51 -23.83
C GLY A 228 -4.09 -13.15 -22.69
N TRP A 229 -4.15 -14.48 -22.63
CA TRP A 229 -4.93 -15.17 -21.59
C TRP A 229 -4.25 -15.11 -20.21
N THR A 230 -4.94 -14.57 -19.21
CA THR A 230 -4.52 -14.63 -17.80
C THR A 230 -4.87 -16.01 -17.21
N ASN A 231 -4.04 -17.02 -17.49
CA ASN A 231 -4.32 -18.43 -17.19
C ASN A 231 -3.27 -19.12 -16.28
N LYS A 232 -2.46 -18.33 -15.56
CA LYS A 232 -1.57 -18.85 -14.52
C LYS A 232 -2.39 -19.62 -13.48
N GLN A 233 -1.84 -20.70 -12.92
CA GLN A 233 -2.49 -21.50 -11.86
C GLN A 233 -2.61 -20.72 -10.56
N PHE A 234 -3.69 -20.93 -9.80
CA PHE A 234 -3.98 -20.22 -8.56
C PHE A 234 -3.44 -20.98 -7.35
N LEU A 235 -2.34 -20.48 -6.77
CA LEU A 235 -1.64 -21.13 -5.65
C LEU A 235 -2.15 -20.64 -4.29
N GLY A 236 -2.64 -19.40 -4.23
CA GLY A 236 -3.45 -18.93 -3.11
C GLY A 236 -3.04 -17.59 -2.51
N ASN A 237 -1.89 -17.03 -2.89
CA ASN A 237 -1.42 -15.73 -2.37
C ASN A 237 -1.89 -14.55 -3.22
N GLY A 238 -1.81 -14.66 -4.55
CA GLY A 238 -2.32 -13.64 -5.46
C GLY A 238 -3.84 -13.70 -5.59
N GLU A 239 -4.42 -12.73 -6.27
CA GLU A 239 -5.87 -12.61 -6.40
C GLU A 239 -6.28 -12.81 -7.86
N PHE A 240 -7.25 -12.06 -8.40
CA PHE A 240 -7.88 -12.43 -9.68
C PHE A 240 -7.89 -11.29 -10.68
N THR A 241 -8.08 -11.66 -11.95
CA THR A 241 -8.29 -10.73 -13.05
C THR A 241 -9.35 -11.31 -13.94
N LEU A 242 -10.43 -10.56 -14.12
CA LEU A 242 -11.68 -11.03 -14.72
C LEU A 242 -12.22 -10.00 -15.71
N GLU A 243 -13.06 -10.47 -16.63
CA GLU A 243 -13.78 -9.62 -17.57
C GLU A 243 -15.04 -9.03 -16.94
N PHE A 244 -15.43 -7.84 -17.41
CA PHE A 244 -16.71 -7.27 -17.04
C PHE A 244 -17.86 -7.99 -17.77
N GLY A 245 -19.03 -8.01 -17.14
CA GLY A 245 -20.27 -8.41 -17.80
C GLY A 245 -21.50 -8.22 -16.92
N ASP A 246 -22.63 -8.63 -17.48
CA ASP A 246 -23.92 -8.58 -16.81
C ASP A 246 -24.27 -9.93 -16.17
N TYR A 247 -24.85 -9.89 -14.98
CA TYR A 247 -25.20 -11.07 -14.18
C TYR A 247 -26.69 -11.05 -13.83
N ASP A 248 -27.40 -12.13 -14.17
CA ASP A 248 -28.75 -12.46 -13.71
C ASP A 248 -28.70 -13.75 -12.89
N VAL A 249 -28.83 -13.62 -11.57
CA VAL A 249 -28.54 -14.73 -10.63
C VAL A 249 -29.76 -15.05 -9.78
N SER A 250 -30.20 -16.32 -9.84
CA SER A 250 -31.23 -16.90 -8.99
C SER A 250 -30.60 -17.74 -7.89
N ILE A 251 -30.78 -17.34 -6.64
CA ILE A 251 -30.21 -17.99 -5.45
C ILE A 251 -31.33 -18.65 -4.65
N THR A 252 -31.39 -19.98 -4.68
CA THR A 252 -32.35 -20.79 -3.93
C THR A 252 -31.75 -21.23 -2.61
N VAL A 253 -32.42 -20.86 -1.51
CA VAL A 253 -31.99 -21.09 -0.12
C VAL A 253 -33.19 -21.52 0.73
N PRO A 254 -32.99 -22.03 1.97
CA PRO A 254 -34.10 -22.24 2.90
C PRO A 254 -34.94 -20.97 3.11
N ALA A 255 -36.27 -21.13 3.22
CA ALA A 255 -37.23 -20.01 3.15
C ALA A 255 -37.15 -18.98 4.29
N ASP A 256 -36.40 -19.29 5.34
CA ASP A 256 -36.11 -18.49 6.52
C ASP A 256 -34.75 -17.76 6.47
N HIS A 257 -33.93 -18.01 5.45
CA HIS A 257 -32.69 -17.26 5.23
C HIS A 257 -32.97 -15.83 4.75
N ILE A 258 -32.11 -14.90 5.19
CA ILE A 258 -31.91 -13.62 4.54
C ILE A 258 -30.70 -13.75 3.60
N VAL A 259 -30.81 -13.18 2.40
CA VAL A 259 -29.77 -13.24 1.36
C VAL A 259 -29.39 -11.84 0.93
N THR A 260 -28.10 -11.63 0.75
CA THR A 260 -27.53 -10.45 0.09
C THR A 260 -26.52 -10.88 -0.95
N ALA A 261 -26.32 -10.08 -2.00
CA ALA A 261 -25.43 -10.42 -3.09
C ALA A 261 -24.95 -9.18 -3.83
N THR A 262 -23.93 -9.36 -4.66
CA THR A 262 -23.59 -8.44 -5.75
C THR A 262 -24.85 -8.09 -6.55
N GLY A 263 -25.11 -6.79 -6.77
CA GLY A 263 -26.24 -6.31 -7.55
C GLY A 263 -27.49 -5.97 -6.75
N THR A 264 -28.60 -5.82 -7.46
CA THR A 264 -29.88 -5.34 -6.91
C THR A 264 -30.91 -6.47 -6.85
N LEU A 265 -31.65 -6.54 -5.75
CA LEU A 265 -32.73 -7.50 -5.56
C LEU A 265 -33.92 -7.18 -6.51
N GLN A 266 -34.31 -8.16 -7.32
CA GLN A 266 -35.34 -8.02 -8.34
C GLN A 266 -36.73 -8.43 -7.88
N ASN A 267 -36.85 -9.33 -6.90
CA ASN A 267 -38.12 -9.90 -6.47
C ASN A 267 -38.44 -9.70 -4.97
N PRO A 268 -38.35 -8.47 -4.42
CA PRO A 268 -38.54 -8.22 -2.99
C PRO A 268 -39.94 -8.58 -2.48
N LYS A 269 -40.97 -8.62 -3.34
CA LYS A 269 -42.34 -9.00 -2.95
C LYS A 269 -42.46 -10.48 -2.57
N ASP A 270 -41.61 -11.34 -3.14
CA ASP A 270 -41.67 -12.79 -2.95
C ASP A 270 -40.84 -13.24 -1.74
N VAL A 271 -39.77 -12.50 -1.42
CA VAL A 271 -38.78 -12.91 -0.43
C VAL A 271 -38.80 -12.10 0.87
N LEU A 272 -39.27 -10.85 0.82
CA LEU A 272 -39.34 -9.96 2.00
C LEU A 272 -40.78 -9.81 2.52
N THR A 273 -40.92 -9.63 3.83
CA THR A 273 -42.21 -9.26 4.45
C THR A 273 -42.62 -7.83 4.07
N SER A 274 -43.90 -7.46 4.24
CA SER A 274 -44.36 -6.08 4.04
C SER A 274 -43.57 -5.08 4.91
N THR A 275 -43.40 -5.39 6.19
CA THR A 275 -42.64 -4.56 7.15
C THR A 275 -41.19 -4.33 6.70
N GLN A 276 -40.51 -5.37 6.23
CA GLN A 276 -39.14 -5.26 5.71
C GLN A 276 -39.07 -4.36 4.47
N ARG A 277 -40.04 -4.47 3.55
CA ARG A 277 -40.10 -3.60 2.36
C ARG A 277 -40.36 -2.14 2.72
N ASP A 278 -41.23 -1.88 3.69
CA ASP A 278 -41.52 -0.51 4.15
C ASP A 278 -40.30 0.12 4.82
N ARG A 279 -39.59 -0.64 5.67
CA ARG A 279 -38.32 -0.23 6.28
C ARG A 279 -37.27 0.07 5.21
N LEU A 280 -37.16 -0.76 4.17
CA LEU A 280 -36.19 -0.55 3.08
C LEU A 280 -36.52 0.70 2.25
N LYS A 281 -37.80 0.95 1.98
CA LYS A 281 -38.25 2.20 1.33
C LYS A 281 -37.90 3.42 2.18
N LYS A 282 -38.08 3.33 3.50
CA LYS A 282 -37.70 4.40 4.44
C LYS A 282 -36.18 4.63 4.47
N ALA A 283 -35.39 3.56 4.46
CA ALA A 283 -33.93 3.62 4.48
C ALA A 283 -33.36 4.45 3.33
N LYS A 284 -33.98 4.38 2.14
CA LYS A 284 -33.52 5.08 0.93
C LYS A 284 -33.37 6.61 1.09
N THR A 285 -34.13 7.22 1.98
CA THR A 285 -34.07 8.68 2.24
C THR A 285 -33.77 8.98 3.72
N ALA A 286 -33.35 7.99 4.50
CA ALA A 286 -33.07 8.16 5.91
C ALA A 286 -31.72 8.87 6.13
N LYS A 287 -31.64 9.64 7.22
CA LYS A 287 -30.40 10.31 7.65
C LYS A 287 -29.49 9.43 8.51
N THR A 288 -30.03 8.32 9.02
CA THR A 288 -29.33 7.34 9.84
C THR A 288 -29.73 5.93 9.40
N PRO A 289 -28.93 4.89 9.72
CA PRO A 289 -29.25 3.52 9.35
C PRO A 289 -30.60 3.08 9.91
N VAL A 290 -31.37 2.37 9.09
CA VAL A 290 -32.66 1.80 9.45
C VAL A 290 -32.52 0.28 9.49
N MET A 291 -32.83 -0.32 10.65
CA MET A 291 -32.92 -1.78 10.76
C MET A 291 -34.07 -2.29 9.88
N ILE A 292 -33.74 -3.16 8.93
CA ILE A 292 -34.66 -3.88 8.05
C ILE A 292 -35.08 -5.19 8.71
N VAL A 293 -34.09 -5.94 9.23
CA VAL A 293 -34.28 -7.16 10.04
C VAL A 293 -33.68 -6.90 11.41
N THR A 294 -34.52 -6.84 12.45
CA THR A 294 -34.10 -6.57 13.84
C THR A 294 -33.61 -7.83 14.55
N THR A 295 -33.03 -7.66 15.74
CA THR A 295 -32.63 -8.78 16.61
C THR A 295 -33.83 -9.67 16.96
N GLU A 296 -35.00 -9.08 17.22
CA GLU A 296 -36.24 -9.82 17.46
C GLU A 296 -36.66 -10.60 16.21
N ASP A 297 -36.63 -9.99 15.03
CA ASP A 297 -36.97 -10.65 13.77
C ASP A 297 -36.08 -11.87 13.51
N ALA A 298 -34.77 -11.76 13.73
CA ALA A 298 -33.82 -12.85 13.53
C ALA A 298 -34.00 -13.96 14.57
N ALA A 299 -34.20 -13.62 15.84
CA ALA A 299 -34.38 -14.58 16.93
C ALA A 299 -35.57 -15.53 16.69
N THR A 300 -36.66 -15.05 16.09
CA THR A 300 -37.85 -15.89 15.80
C THR A 300 -37.59 -17.06 14.84
N LYS A 301 -36.49 -17.02 14.08
CA LYS A 301 -36.15 -18.00 13.04
C LYS A 301 -35.12 -19.03 13.49
N LEU A 302 -34.32 -18.73 14.52
CA LEU A 302 -33.17 -19.55 14.90
C LEU A 302 -33.57 -20.98 15.31
N ASP A 303 -34.72 -21.11 15.98
CA ASP A 303 -35.22 -22.40 16.49
C ASP A 303 -36.16 -23.13 15.52
N LYS A 304 -36.54 -22.49 14.41
CA LYS A 304 -37.60 -22.97 13.49
C LYS A 304 -37.08 -23.07 12.06
N ARG A 305 -36.23 -24.07 11.81
CA ARG A 305 -35.69 -24.35 10.47
C ARG A 305 -36.82 -24.61 9.47
N ALA A 306 -36.88 -23.80 8.41
CA ALA A 306 -37.81 -23.98 7.32
C ALA A 306 -37.53 -25.27 6.54
N LYS A 307 -38.59 -26.00 6.17
CA LYS A 307 -38.52 -27.18 5.28
C LYS A 307 -38.72 -26.82 3.80
N THR A 308 -39.14 -25.59 3.52
CA THR A 308 -39.36 -25.07 2.18
C THR A 308 -38.22 -24.12 1.79
N THR A 309 -38.11 -23.83 0.50
CA THR A 309 -37.09 -22.91 -0.04
C THR A 309 -37.73 -21.64 -0.59
N LYS A 310 -36.90 -20.62 -0.79
CA LYS A 310 -37.21 -19.40 -1.55
C LYS A 310 -36.07 -19.09 -2.51
N THR A 311 -36.42 -18.48 -3.65
CA THR A 311 -35.45 -18.04 -4.65
C THR A 311 -35.36 -16.52 -4.65
N TRP A 312 -34.17 -16.01 -4.35
CA TRP A 312 -33.84 -14.59 -4.44
C TRP A 312 -33.19 -14.31 -5.80
N ARG A 313 -33.65 -13.27 -6.50
CA ARG A 313 -33.13 -12.92 -7.84
C ARG A 313 -32.38 -11.60 -7.78
N PHE A 314 -31.15 -11.60 -8.28
CA PHE A 314 -30.28 -10.43 -8.29
C PHE A 314 -29.82 -10.09 -9.71
N LYS A 315 -29.69 -8.79 -9.99
CA LYS A 315 -29.08 -8.28 -11.22
C LYS A 315 -27.94 -7.33 -10.93
N ALA A 316 -26.81 -7.58 -11.57
CA ALA A 316 -25.65 -6.71 -11.55
C ALA A 316 -25.21 -6.43 -12.99
N ASN A 317 -25.00 -5.16 -13.32
CA ASN A 317 -24.58 -4.77 -14.67
C ASN A 317 -23.13 -4.30 -14.63
N ASN A 318 -22.35 -4.70 -15.63
CA ASN A 318 -20.96 -4.28 -15.82
C ASN A 318 -20.11 -4.45 -14.53
N VAL A 319 -20.14 -5.66 -13.98
CA VAL A 319 -19.30 -6.10 -12.84
C VAL A 319 -18.35 -7.20 -13.29
N ARG A 320 -17.25 -7.38 -12.55
CA ARG A 320 -16.22 -8.37 -12.89
C ARG A 320 -16.35 -9.71 -12.15
N ASP A 321 -17.19 -9.78 -11.13
CA ASP A 321 -17.42 -10.98 -10.32
C ASP A 321 -18.77 -10.90 -9.60
N PHE A 322 -19.18 -12.00 -8.97
CA PHE A 322 -20.43 -12.11 -8.22
C PHE A 322 -20.25 -12.93 -6.94
N ALA A 323 -20.55 -12.32 -5.79
CA ALA A 323 -20.56 -13.01 -4.49
C ALA A 323 -21.93 -12.85 -3.80
N PHE A 324 -22.25 -13.78 -2.90
CA PHE A 324 -23.46 -13.70 -2.09
C PHE A 324 -23.22 -14.22 -0.67
N ALA A 325 -24.07 -13.80 0.25
CA ALA A 325 -24.10 -14.31 1.61
C ALA A 325 -25.51 -14.70 2.01
N SER A 326 -25.63 -15.74 2.83
CA SER A 326 -26.91 -16.28 3.27
C SER A 326 -26.87 -16.78 4.71
N SER A 327 -27.87 -16.43 5.52
CA SER A 327 -28.03 -16.98 6.87
C SER A 327 -29.42 -16.69 7.45
N ARG A 328 -29.85 -17.53 8.40
CA ARG A 328 -30.96 -17.23 9.32
C ARG A 328 -30.58 -16.20 10.40
N LYS A 329 -29.29 -16.10 10.71
CA LYS A 329 -28.77 -15.25 11.80
C LYS A 329 -28.64 -13.78 11.41
N PHE A 330 -28.79 -13.44 10.13
CA PHE A 330 -28.56 -12.07 9.67
C PHE A 330 -29.60 -11.08 10.19
N LEU A 331 -29.09 -10.12 10.94
CA LEU A 331 -29.60 -8.76 11.04
C LEU A 331 -29.24 -8.02 9.76
N TRP A 332 -30.04 -7.00 9.43
CA TRP A 332 -29.83 -6.19 8.24
C TRP A 332 -30.21 -4.75 8.55
N ASP A 333 -29.29 -3.81 8.37
CA ASP A 333 -29.56 -2.38 8.32
C ASP A 333 -29.19 -1.76 6.97
N ALA A 334 -29.83 -0.63 6.65
CA ALA A 334 -29.62 0.07 5.39
C ALA A 334 -29.78 1.59 5.54
N GLN A 335 -29.08 2.33 4.69
CA GLN A 335 -29.23 3.77 4.51
C GLN A 335 -28.94 4.17 3.06
N GLY A 336 -29.76 5.06 2.50
CA GLY A 336 -29.52 5.64 1.18
C GLY A 336 -28.51 6.79 1.26
N TYR A 337 -27.51 6.75 0.38
CA TYR A 337 -26.55 7.83 0.15
C TYR A 337 -26.84 8.48 -1.20
N TYR A 338 -27.31 9.73 -1.19
CA TYR A 338 -27.62 10.49 -2.41
C TYR A 338 -26.36 11.20 -2.92
N GLN A 339 -26.00 10.93 -4.18
CA GLN A 339 -24.83 11.51 -4.85
C GLN A 339 -25.28 12.68 -5.75
N PRO A 340 -25.02 13.94 -5.36
CA PRO A 340 -25.41 15.10 -6.16
C PRO A 340 -24.72 15.14 -7.53
N GLU A 341 -23.52 14.57 -7.66
CA GLU A 341 -22.69 14.60 -8.88
C GLU A 341 -23.31 13.81 -10.03
N ASN A 342 -24.17 12.83 -9.74
CA ASN A 342 -24.84 12.01 -10.76
C ASN A 342 -26.36 11.84 -10.55
N GLY A 343 -26.93 12.44 -9.50
CA GLY A 343 -28.35 12.37 -9.17
C GLY A 343 -28.86 10.98 -8.74
N LYS A 344 -27.98 10.05 -8.39
CA LYS A 344 -28.33 8.67 -8.00
C LYS A 344 -28.20 8.45 -6.50
N THR A 345 -29.01 7.54 -5.98
CA THR A 345 -28.89 7.05 -4.60
C THR A 345 -28.25 5.68 -4.59
N VAL A 346 -27.17 5.52 -3.81
CA VAL A 346 -26.56 4.23 -3.49
C VAL A 346 -27.18 3.71 -2.20
N MET A 347 -27.60 2.45 -2.15
CA MET A 347 -28.01 1.83 -0.89
C MET A 347 -26.78 1.23 -0.19
N ALA A 348 -26.35 1.86 0.91
CA ALA A 348 -25.37 1.32 1.84
C ALA A 348 -26.08 0.33 2.78
N MET A 349 -25.59 -0.90 2.88
CA MET A 349 -26.27 -1.97 3.62
C MET A 349 -25.29 -2.84 4.40
N SER A 350 -25.63 -3.20 5.63
CA SER A 350 -24.84 -4.11 6.45
C SER A 350 -25.64 -5.34 6.86
N PHE A 351 -25.03 -6.52 6.74
CA PHE A 351 -25.61 -7.80 7.14
C PHE A 351 -24.69 -8.47 8.15
N TYR A 352 -25.19 -8.76 9.35
CA TYR A 352 -24.36 -9.29 10.42
C TYR A 352 -25.19 -10.09 11.41
N PRO A 353 -24.60 -11.06 12.13
CA PRO A 353 -25.32 -11.74 13.18
C PRO A 353 -25.31 -10.93 14.47
N GLU A 354 -26.15 -11.29 15.44
CA GLU A 354 -26.19 -10.64 16.75
C GLU A 354 -24.82 -10.67 17.45
N GLU A 355 -23.98 -11.67 17.20
CA GLU A 355 -22.60 -11.75 17.68
C GLU A 355 -21.71 -10.58 17.21
N GLY A 356 -22.07 -9.85 16.15
CA GLY A 356 -21.42 -8.61 15.71
C GLY A 356 -21.76 -7.38 16.56
N ASN A 357 -22.87 -7.40 17.29
CA ASN A 357 -23.30 -6.26 18.10
C ASN A 357 -22.48 -6.08 19.37
N PRO A 358 -22.23 -4.83 19.82
CA PRO A 358 -22.87 -3.60 19.36
C PRO A 358 -22.08 -2.83 18.28
N ILE A 359 -20.90 -3.31 17.86
CA ILE A 359 -20.01 -2.52 17.00
C ILE A 359 -20.44 -2.49 15.54
N TRP A 360 -21.11 -3.55 15.07
CA TRP A 360 -21.59 -3.63 13.69
C TRP A 360 -22.75 -2.68 13.43
N GLU A 361 -23.82 -2.77 14.23
CA GLU A 361 -24.96 -1.85 14.17
C GLU A 361 -24.53 -0.38 14.30
N LYS A 362 -23.50 -0.10 15.12
CA LYS A 362 -23.04 1.26 15.35
C LYS A 362 -22.19 1.84 14.21
N TYR A 363 -21.28 1.05 13.63
CA TYR A 363 -20.22 1.60 12.76
C TYR A 363 -20.30 1.14 11.30
N SER A 364 -20.90 -0.02 10.99
CA SER A 364 -20.73 -0.65 9.69
C SER A 364 -21.29 0.19 8.54
N THR A 365 -22.60 0.48 8.55
CA THR A 365 -23.22 1.26 7.46
C THR A 365 -22.73 2.71 7.40
N GLN A 366 -22.32 3.28 8.53
CA GLN A 366 -21.68 4.60 8.55
C GLN A 366 -20.31 4.58 7.88
N ALA A 367 -19.49 3.55 8.12
CA ALA A 367 -18.20 3.40 7.44
C ALA A 367 -18.36 3.21 5.92
N ILE A 368 -19.40 2.49 5.46
CA ILE A 368 -19.71 2.39 4.02
C ILE A 368 -19.98 3.78 3.43
N ILE A 369 -20.88 4.56 4.04
CA ILE A 369 -21.25 5.90 3.54
C ILE A 369 -20.05 6.84 3.52
N HIS A 370 -19.29 6.86 4.62
CA HIS A 370 -18.07 7.67 4.75
C HIS A 370 -17.07 7.34 3.64
N THR A 371 -16.90 6.06 3.33
CA THR A 371 -16.01 5.61 2.24
C THR A 371 -16.48 6.16 0.89
N LEU A 372 -17.79 6.07 0.59
CA LEU A 372 -18.35 6.62 -0.65
C LEU A 372 -18.12 8.13 -0.75
N GLU A 373 -18.33 8.86 0.35
CA GLU A 373 -18.12 10.32 0.40
C GLU A 373 -16.68 10.73 0.13
N VAL A 374 -15.71 10.05 0.75
CA VAL A 374 -14.29 10.36 0.61
C VAL A 374 -13.76 9.93 -0.76
N TYR A 375 -14.02 8.69 -1.16
CA TYR A 375 -13.48 8.13 -2.40
C TYR A 375 -14.04 8.85 -3.64
N ASN A 376 -15.30 9.28 -3.60
CA ASN A 376 -15.91 10.06 -4.68
C ASN A 376 -15.16 11.36 -4.98
N ARG A 377 -14.62 12.02 -3.96
CA ARG A 377 -13.87 13.28 -4.13
C ARG A 377 -12.53 13.07 -4.81
N TYR A 378 -11.80 12.03 -4.41
CA TYR A 378 -10.42 11.82 -4.84
C TYR A 378 -10.27 10.91 -6.07
N SER A 379 -11.29 10.12 -6.44
CA SER A 379 -11.18 9.14 -7.55
C SER A 379 -12.24 9.31 -8.65
N LEU A 380 -13.43 8.73 -8.48
CA LEU A 380 -14.54 8.81 -9.43
C LEU A 380 -15.86 8.73 -8.68
N VAL A 381 -16.98 9.15 -9.28
CA VAL A 381 -18.29 8.99 -8.64
C VAL A 381 -18.73 7.52 -8.71
N TYR A 382 -19.08 6.93 -7.57
CA TYR A 382 -19.52 5.54 -7.43
C TYR A 382 -20.70 5.23 -8.37
N PRO A 383 -20.52 4.33 -9.36
CA PRO A 383 -21.50 4.07 -10.41
C PRO A 383 -22.54 3.02 -10.03
N TYR A 384 -22.26 2.15 -9.05
CA TYR A 384 -23.12 1.02 -8.72
C TYR A 384 -24.28 1.42 -7.78
N PRO A 385 -25.41 0.70 -7.82
CA PRO A 385 -26.60 1.05 -7.05
C PRO A 385 -26.55 0.67 -5.56
N VAL A 386 -25.64 -0.22 -5.15
CA VAL A 386 -25.53 -0.69 -3.76
C VAL A 386 -24.06 -0.84 -3.35
N ALA A 387 -23.82 -0.76 -2.04
CA ALA A 387 -22.55 -1.06 -1.39
C ALA A 387 -22.84 -1.82 -0.08
N ILE A 388 -22.31 -3.03 0.05
CA ILE A 388 -22.72 -3.99 1.08
C ILE A 388 -21.51 -4.44 1.90
N SER A 389 -21.65 -4.44 3.23
CA SER A 389 -20.72 -5.07 4.16
C SER A 389 -21.39 -6.26 4.86
N VAL A 390 -20.75 -7.43 4.87
CA VAL A 390 -21.28 -8.64 5.50
C VAL A 390 -20.32 -9.12 6.59
N ASN A 391 -20.86 -9.52 7.74
CA ASN A 391 -20.11 -10.18 8.77
C ASN A 391 -20.27 -11.70 8.74
N GLY A 392 -19.15 -12.41 8.68
CA GLY A 392 -19.12 -13.87 8.72
C GLY A 392 -17.74 -14.42 9.09
N PRO A 393 -17.36 -15.60 8.58
CA PRO A 393 -16.04 -16.17 8.84
C PRO A 393 -14.87 -15.42 8.20
N VAL A 394 -15.09 -14.71 7.08
CA VAL A 394 -14.05 -13.97 6.36
C VAL A 394 -13.92 -12.56 6.95
N GLY A 395 -12.67 -12.14 7.20
CA GLY A 395 -12.37 -10.94 7.98
C GLY A 395 -12.07 -9.68 7.18
N GLY A 396 -11.97 -9.80 5.86
CA GLY A 396 -11.60 -8.77 4.88
C GLY A 396 -11.45 -9.47 3.53
N MET A 397 -12.37 -9.20 2.60
CA MET A 397 -12.38 -9.67 1.22
C MET A 397 -13.42 -8.89 0.41
N GLU A 398 -13.02 -8.46 -0.77
CA GLU A 398 -13.72 -7.56 -1.66
C GLU A 398 -14.33 -8.28 -2.87
N TYR A 399 -15.57 -7.91 -3.21
CA TYR A 399 -16.24 -8.29 -4.45
C TYR A 399 -17.09 -7.11 -4.95
N PRO A 400 -17.51 -7.08 -6.22
CA PRO A 400 -18.33 -5.98 -6.72
C PRO A 400 -19.59 -5.79 -5.88
N MET A 401 -19.78 -4.59 -5.35
CA MET A 401 -20.88 -4.16 -4.49
C MET A 401 -20.99 -4.85 -3.11
N ILE A 402 -20.19 -5.86 -2.80
CA ILE A 402 -20.30 -6.66 -1.57
C ILE A 402 -18.92 -7.03 -1.03
N CYS A 403 -18.71 -6.83 0.27
CA CYS A 403 -17.48 -7.22 0.96
C CYS A 403 -17.77 -8.02 2.22
N PHE A 404 -16.81 -8.87 2.59
CA PHE A 404 -16.85 -9.68 3.82
C PHE A 404 -15.87 -9.10 4.83
N ASN A 405 -16.37 -8.77 6.02
CA ASN A 405 -15.64 -8.02 7.03
C ASN A 405 -15.72 -8.65 8.42
N GLY A 406 -14.67 -8.41 9.20
CA GLY A 406 -14.65 -8.58 10.65
C GLY A 406 -14.14 -7.31 11.33
N PRO A 407 -13.68 -7.36 12.58
CA PRO A 407 -13.91 -8.41 13.57
C PRO A 407 -15.27 -8.29 14.26
N ARG A 408 -15.56 -9.26 15.13
CA ARG A 408 -16.66 -9.20 16.12
C ARG A 408 -16.16 -8.73 17.49
N PRO A 409 -17.04 -8.20 18.37
CA PRO A 409 -16.70 -7.97 19.76
C PRO A 409 -16.49 -9.29 20.52
N THR A 410 -15.87 -9.20 21.69
CA THR A 410 -15.60 -10.34 22.57
C THR A 410 -16.71 -10.52 23.59
N LEU A 411 -17.31 -11.70 23.66
CA LEU A 411 -18.23 -12.07 24.74
C LEU A 411 -17.43 -12.50 25.99
N ASP A 412 -17.61 -11.79 27.11
CA ASP A 412 -17.09 -12.25 28.38
C ASP A 412 -17.98 -13.38 28.93
N LYS A 413 -17.47 -14.62 28.92
CA LYS A 413 -18.22 -15.81 29.34
C LYS A 413 -18.60 -15.82 30.82
N LYS A 414 -17.95 -15.04 31.68
CA LYS A 414 -18.28 -14.99 33.11
C LYS A 414 -19.43 -14.04 33.39
N THR A 415 -19.48 -12.91 32.67
CA THR A 415 -20.46 -11.85 32.91
C THR A 415 -21.60 -11.84 31.89
N GLY A 416 -21.46 -12.55 30.77
CA GLY A 416 -22.39 -12.50 29.64
C GLY A 416 -22.34 -11.19 28.85
N LYS A 417 -21.46 -10.25 29.19
CA LYS A 417 -21.37 -8.93 28.54
C LYS A 417 -20.43 -8.97 27.34
N LYS A 418 -20.84 -8.32 26.24
CA LYS A 418 -19.98 -8.09 25.08
C LYS A 418 -19.08 -6.86 25.33
N THR A 419 -17.79 -7.00 25.05
CA THR A 419 -16.76 -5.96 25.20
C THR A 419 -15.86 -5.95 23.97
N TYR A 420 -15.16 -4.84 23.69
CA TYR A 420 -14.24 -4.77 22.56
C TYR A 420 -13.08 -3.81 22.85
N SER A 421 -11.91 -4.13 22.28
CA SER A 421 -10.70 -3.33 22.47
C SER A 421 -10.65 -2.12 21.52
N ARG A 422 -9.74 -1.17 21.79
CA ARG A 422 -9.42 -0.08 20.86
C ARG A 422 -9.09 -0.62 19.45
N ARG A 423 -8.27 -1.66 19.39
CA ARG A 423 -7.90 -2.34 18.13
C ARG A 423 -9.11 -2.92 17.41
N THR A 424 -10.10 -3.44 18.14
CA THR A 424 -11.32 -4.03 17.55
C THR A 424 -12.21 -2.93 16.95
N LYS A 425 -12.39 -1.79 17.63
CA LYS A 425 -13.15 -0.63 17.10
C LYS A 425 -12.55 -0.16 15.78
N TYR A 426 -11.29 0.28 15.80
CA TYR A 426 -10.66 0.83 14.61
C TYR A 426 -10.41 -0.22 13.55
N GLY A 427 -10.13 -1.47 13.94
CA GLY A 427 -9.98 -2.57 12.98
C GLY A 427 -11.26 -2.82 12.17
N LEU A 428 -12.45 -2.73 12.78
CA LEU A 428 -13.72 -2.87 12.06
C LEU A 428 -13.94 -1.70 11.09
N ILE A 429 -13.77 -0.47 11.55
CA ILE A 429 -13.97 0.72 10.72
C ILE A 429 -12.99 0.71 9.54
N SER A 430 -11.71 0.48 9.83
CA SER A 430 -10.60 0.42 8.88
C SER A 430 -10.85 -0.62 7.79
N VAL A 431 -11.22 -1.85 8.16
CA VAL A 431 -11.43 -2.90 7.15
C VAL A 431 -12.68 -2.62 6.32
N ILE A 432 -13.78 -2.13 6.90
CA ILE A 432 -14.96 -1.76 6.09
C ILE A 432 -14.61 -0.64 5.11
N ILE A 433 -13.84 0.37 5.53
CA ILE A 433 -13.36 1.41 4.61
C ILE A 433 -12.53 0.81 3.48
N HIS A 434 -11.61 -0.09 3.81
CA HIS A 434 -10.75 -0.76 2.84
C HIS A 434 -11.56 -1.61 1.85
N GLU A 435 -12.40 -2.53 2.32
CA GLU A 435 -13.12 -3.45 1.45
C GLU A 435 -14.23 -2.77 0.64
N VAL A 436 -14.86 -1.71 1.17
CA VAL A 436 -15.77 -0.87 0.38
C VAL A 436 -14.97 -0.06 -0.65
N GLY A 437 -13.79 0.44 -0.28
CA GLY A 437 -12.87 1.13 -1.16
C GLY A 437 -12.45 0.30 -2.36
N HIS A 438 -12.37 -1.02 -2.19
CA HIS A 438 -12.06 -1.92 -3.30
C HIS A 438 -13.09 -1.93 -4.43
N ASN A 439 -14.31 -1.41 -4.18
CA ASN A 439 -15.24 -1.20 -5.27
C ASN A 439 -14.70 -0.24 -6.33
N TYR A 440 -13.86 0.73 -5.94
CA TYR A 440 -13.19 1.64 -6.86
C TYR A 440 -11.98 0.94 -7.51
N PHE A 441 -11.12 0.35 -6.69
CA PHE A 441 -9.92 -0.38 -7.11
C PHE A 441 -9.93 -1.78 -6.48
N PRO A 442 -10.20 -2.87 -7.21
CA PRO A 442 -10.14 -2.96 -8.66
C PRO A 442 -11.52 -3.19 -9.29
N MET A 443 -12.64 -3.06 -8.57
CA MET A 443 -13.94 -3.50 -9.13
C MET A 443 -14.44 -2.59 -10.25
N ILE A 444 -14.13 -1.29 -10.21
CA ILE A 444 -14.46 -0.34 -11.29
C ILE A 444 -13.22 -0.07 -12.16
N VAL A 445 -12.07 0.18 -11.55
CA VAL A 445 -10.78 0.33 -12.24
C VAL A 445 -10.08 -1.03 -12.19
N ASN A 446 -10.32 -1.87 -13.20
CA ASN A 446 -10.04 -3.30 -13.22
C ASN A 446 -8.57 -3.65 -13.44
N SER A 447 -7.70 -3.28 -12.49
CA SER A 447 -6.28 -3.63 -12.53
C SER A 447 -6.06 -5.16 -12.49
N ASP A 448 -4.95 -5.58 -13.09
CA ASP A 448 -4.49 -6.98 -13.04
C ASP A 448 -3.82 -7.26 -11.70
N GLU A 449 -4.65 -7.55 -10.72
CA GLU A 449 -4.26 -7.86 -9.35
C GLU A 449 -3.36 -9.10 -9.24
N ARG A 450 -3.43 -9.99 -10.24
CA ARG A 450 -2.65 -11.23 -10.30
C ARG A 450 -1.20 -10.97 -10.67
N GLN A 451 -0.94 -9.92 -11.45
CA GLN A 451 0.40 -9.47 -11.81
C GLN A 451 0.91 -8.37 -10.89
N TRP A 452 0.07 -7.37 -10.59
CA TRP A 452 0.44 -6.15 -9.89
C TRP A 452 -0.52 -5.86 -8.74
N THR A 453 -0.50 -6.71 -7.70
CA THR A 453 -1.36 -6.58 -6.51
C THR A 453 -1.31 -5.20 -5.86
N TRP A 454 -0.18 -4.49 -5.94
CA TRP A 454 -0.07 -3.13 -5.40
C TRP A 454 -1.02 -2.13 -6.07
N MET A 455 -1.38 -2.32 -7.34
CA MET A 455 -2.33 -1.44 -8.03
C MET A 455 -3.73 -1.55 -7.45
N ASP A 456 -4.02 -2.67 -6.80
CA ASP A 456 -5.22 -2.84 -6.02
C ASP A 456 -4.98 -2.32 -4.60
N GLU A 457 -4.16 -3.06 -3.85
CA GLU A 457 -3.99 -2.91 -2.41
C GLU A 457 -3.34 -1.59 -2.00
N GLY A 458 -2.39 -1.11 -2.80
CA GLY A 458 -1.66 0.12 -2.54
C GLY A 458 -2.45 1.38 -2.88
N LEU A 459 -3.15 1.39 -4.03
CA LEU A 459 -4.03 2.50 -4.41
C LEU A 459 -5.20 2.61 -3.44
N ASN A 460 -5.80 1.48 -3.08
CA ASN A 460 -6.89 1.42 -2.11
C ASN A 460 -6.42 1.83 -0.71
N SER A 461 -5.26 1.33 -0.25
CA SER A 461 -4.69 1.73 1.05
C SER A 461 -4.40 3.22 1.16
N PHE A 462 -3.96 3.86 0.07
CA PHE A 462 -3.75 5.30 0.04
C PHE A 462 -5.05 6.08 0.29
N LEU A 463 -6.14 5.75 -0.43
CA LEU A 463 -7.43 6.39 -0.21
C LEU A 463 -8.06 6.03 1.14
N GLN A 464 -7.87 4.79 1.60
CA GLN A 464 -8.26 4.35 2.93
C GLN A 464 -7.61 5.24 4.00
N ASN A 465 -6.33 5.60 3.86
CA ASN A 465 -5.66 6.47 4.84
C ASN A 465 -6.33 7.86 4.92
N LEU A 466 -6.69 8.46 3.77
CA LEU A 466 -7.43 9.72 3.74
C LEU A 466 -8.80 9.58 4.41
N ALA A 467 -9.53 8.49 4.13
CA ALA A 467 -10.83 8.25 4.75
C ALA A 467 -10.72 8.00 6.26
N GLU A 468 -9.73 7.25 6.72
CA GLU A 468 -9.50 7.03 8.16
C GLU A 468 -9.21 8.34 8.90
N GLU A 469 -8.37 9.21 8.33
CA GLU A 469 -8.02 10.51 8.94
C GLU A 469 -9.20 11.47 9.00
N GLU A 470 -10.13 11.39 8.05
CA GLU A 470 -11.36 12.20 8.05
C GLU A 470 -12.46 11.64 8.96
N TRP A 471 -12.32 10.40 9.47
CA TRP A 471 -13.34 9.77 10.33
C TRP A 471 -13.41 10.40 11.73
N GLU A 472 -12.26 10.62 12.37
CA GLU A 472 -12.13 11.34 13.65
C GLU A 472 -10.72 11.91 13.82
N THR A 473 -10.59 12.98 14.63
CA THR A 473 -9.27 13.53 14.99
C THR A 473 -8.39 12.46 15.64
N ASP A 474 -7.11 12.42 15.26
CA ASP A 474 -6.12 11.46 15.74
C ASP A 474 -6.51 9.98 15.52
N TYR A 475 -7.22 9.69 14.41
CA TYR A 475 -7.47 8.31 14.00
C TYR A 475 -6.13 7.56 13.90
N PRO A 476 -6.00 6.34 14.47
CA PRO A 476 -4.74 5.59 14.50
C PRO A 476 -4.45 4.89 13.16
N THR A 477 -4.37 5.67 12.08
CA THR A 477 -4.14 5.21 10.71
C THR A 477 -2.81 4.47 10.65
N ARG A 478 -2.82 3.31 9.98
CA ARG A 478 -1.62 2.48 9.80
C ARG A 478 -1.19 2.53 8.34
N ARG A 479 0.11 2.36 8.11
CA ARG A 479 0.72 2.39 6.77
C ARG A 479 0.52 3.73 6.06
N ALA A 480 0.49 4.81 6.84
CA ALA A 480 0.21 6.15 6.35
C ALA A 480 1.47 7.01 6.49
N GLU A 481 2.04 7.07 7.68
CA GLU A 481 3.19 7.93 7.94
C GLU A 481 4.52 7.33 7.43
N PRO A 482 5.43 8.13 6.83
CA PRO A 482 6.68 7.62 6.24
C PRO A 482 7.55 6.81 7.21
N TYR A 483 7.65 7.21 8.48
CA TYR A 483 8.42 6.47 9.48
C TYR A 483 7.92 5.03 9.71
N GLN A 484 6.67 4.72 9.35
CA GLN A 484 6.07 3.39 9.57
C GLN A 484 6.61 2.33 8.59
N ILE A 485 7.17 2.70 7.43
CA ILE A 485 7.73 1.75 6.46
C ILE A 485 9.21 1.45 6.69
N VAL A 486 9.89 2.22 7.53
CA VAL A 486 11.35 2.24 7.66
C VAL A 486 11.98 0.87 7.95
N ASN A 487 11.35 0.10 8.83
CA ASN A 487 11.82 -1.24 9.21
C ASN A 487 11.70 -2.25 8.06
N TYR A 488 10.73 -2.05 7.16
CA TYR A 488 10.59 -2.86 5.97
C TYR A 488 11.63 -2.49 4.92
N MET A 489 11.86 -1.19 4.72
CA MET A 489 12.86 -0.68 3.77
C MET A 489 14.28 -1.14 4.11
N LYS A 490 14.61 -1.31 5.40
CA LYS A 490 15.87 -1.93 5.87
C LYS A 490 15.90 -3.46 5.82
N SER A 491 14.78 -4.11 5.56
CA SER A 491 14.65 -5.57 5.73
C SER A 491 15.27 -6.34 4.57
N THR A 492 15.95 -7.44 4.88
CA THR A 492 16.39 -8.42 3.88
C THR A 492 15.24 -9.26 3.30
N LYS A 493 14.01 -9.07 3.78
CA LYS A 493 12.79 -9.71 3.25
C LYS A 493 11.97 -8.79 2.35
N GLN A 494 12.57 -7.72 1.84
CA GLN A 494 11.97 -6.84 0.84
C GLN A 494 12.23 -7.38 -0.57
N VAL A 495 11.25 -7.15 -1.45
CA VAL A 495 11.36 -7.27 -2.91
C VAL A 495 10.79 -5.98 -3.54
N PRO A 496 11.07 -5.66 -4.81
CA PRO A 496 10.46 -4.52 -5.48
C PRO A 496 8.93 -4.58 -5.43
N ILE A 497 8.24 -3.43 -5.49
CA ILE A 497 6.76 -3.38 -5.50
C ILE A 497 6.22 -4.09 -6.76
N MET A 498 6.96 -4.03 -7.86
CA MET A 498 6.62 -4.66 -9.15
C MET A 498 6.80 -6.20 -9.16
N THR A 499 6.88 -6.84 -8.00
CA THR A 499 7.01 -8.31 -7.87
C THR A 499 5.64 -8.97 -7.97
N ASN A 500 5.53 -10.05 -8.77
CA ASN A 500 4.30 -10.84 -8.85
C ASN A 500 3.89 -11.39 -7.46
N SER A 501 2.59 -11.40 -7.18
CA SER A 501 1.99 -11.73 -5.87
C SER A 501 2.49 -13.04 -5.27
N GLU A 502 2.69 -14.07 -6.09
CA GLU A 502 3.11 -15.39 -5.65
C GLU A 502 4.58 -15.43 -5.19
N SER A 503 5.37 -14.39 -5.51
CA SER A 503 6.79 -14.26 -5.16
C SER A 503 7.06 -13.24 -4.06
N ILE A 504 6.02 -12.62 -3.50
CA ILE A 504 6.18 -11.60 -2.45
C ILE A 504 6.56 -12.24 -1.12
N LEU A 505 7.68 -11.79 -0.52
CA LEU A 505 8.19 -12.32 0.75
C LEU A 505 7.50 -11.72 1.99
N GLN A 506 7.09 -10.45 1.91
CA GLN A 506 6.35 -9.74 2.96
C GLN A 506 5.19 -9.00 2.29
N PHE A 507 4.03 -9.67 2.26
CA PHE A 507 2.87 -9.23 1.50
C PHE A 507 2.31 -7.89 1.98
N GLY A 508 2.15 -7.75 3.30
CA GLY A 508 1.47 -6.59 3.89
C GLY A 508 2.16 -5.23 3.67
N ASN A 509 3.47 -5.17 3.47
CA ASN A 509 4.18 -3.93 3.21
C ASN A 509 4.51 -3.78 1.73
N ASN A 510 4.76 -4.87 1.00
CA ASN A 510 5.01 -4.77 -0.43
C ASN A 510 3.75 -4.37 -1.22
N ALA A 511 2.61 -5.02 -0.95
CA ALA A 511 1.36 -4.78 -1.67
C ALA A 511 0.59 -3.55 -1.16
N TYR A 512 0.64 -3.27 0.16
CA TYR A 512 -0.15 -2.20 0.77
C TYR A 512 0.73 -1.02 1.22
N GLY A 513 1.65 -1.27 2.16
CA GLY A 513 2.24 -0.19 2.95
C GLY A 513 3.24 0.69 2.20
N LYS A 514 4.21 0.10 1.51
CA LYS A 514 5.19 0.82 0.72
C LYS A 514 4.54 1.63 -0.41
N PRO A 515 3.64 1.08 -1.25
CA PRO A 515 2.99 1.87 -2.29
C PRO A 515 2.08 2.96 -1.72
N ALA A 516 1.30 2.72 -0.66
CA ALA A 516 0.45 3.75 -0.05
C ALA A 516 1.28 4.92 0.53
N ILE A 517 2.36 4.60 1.24
CA ILE A 517 3.29 5.61 1.79
C ILE A 517 4.02 6.35 0.67
N ALA A 518 4.46 5.66 -0.39
CA ALA A 518 5.04 6.30 -1.55
C ALA A 518 4.08 7.34 -2.17
N LEU A 519 2.81 6.98 -2.36
CA LEU A 519 1.80 7.90 -2.89
C LEU A 519 1.50 9.06 -1.93
N ARG A 520 1.50 8.82 -0.61
CA ARG A 520 1.38 9.90 0.37
C ARG A 520 2.56 10.86 0.31
N ILE A 521 3.80 10.36 0.24
CA ILE A 521 4.99 11.22 0.10
C ILE A 521 4.92 12.01 -1.21
N LEU A 522 4.48 11.36 -2.29
CA LEU A 522 4.29 12.02 -3.58
C LEU A 522 3.26 13.15 -3.47
N ARG A 523 2.15 12.93 -2.78
CA ARG A 523 1.10 13.93 -2.54
C ARG A 523 1.52 15.07 -1.61
N GLU A 524 2.06 14.76 -0.45
CA GLU A 524 2.29 15.75 0.61
C GLU A 524 3.61 16.51 0.44
N SER A 525 4.65 15.86 -0.10
CA SER A 525 6.02 16.38 -0.04
C SER A 525 6.68 16.63 -1.40
N ILE A 526 6.13 16.09 -2.51
CA ILE A 526 6.73 16.21 -3.85
C ILE A 526 5.84 17.03 -4.79
N LEU A 527 4.61 16.58 -5.08
CA LEU A 527 3.70 17.24 -6.02
C LEU A 527 2.83 18.32 -5.35
N GLY A 528 2.53 18.13 -4.07
CA GLY A 528 1.44 18.85 -3.41
C GLY A 528 0.06 18.28 -3.77
N ARG A 529 -0.92 18.58 -2.91
CA ARG A 529 -2.27 18.00 -2.97
C ARG A 529 -3.00 18.32 -4.27
N GLU A 530 -2.90 19.55 -4.76
CA GLU A 530 -3.63 19.99 -5.95
C GLU A 530 -3.27 19.19 -7.21
N LEU A 531 -1.97 19.08 -7.52
CA LEU A 531 -1.49 18.35 -8.69
C LEU A 531 -1.72 16.84 -8.54
N PHE A 532 -1.43 16.29 -7.35
CA PHE A 532 -1.61 14.87 -7.11
C PHE A 532 -3.09 14.46 -7.19
N ASP A 533 -3.99 15.17 -6.49
CA ASP A 533 -5.40 14.83 -6.42
C ASP A 533 -6.06 14.93 -7.80
N PHE A 534 -5.68 15.95 -8.59
CA PHE A 534 -6.13 16.07 -9.97
C PHE A 534 -5.66 14.88 -10.83
N ALA A 535 -4.37 14.53 -10.78
CA ALA A 535 -3.80 13.46 -11.60
C ALA A 535 -4.33 12.06 -11.21
N PHE A 536 -4.47 11.78 -9.91
CA PHE A 536 -5.01 10.53 -9.41
C PHE A 536 -6.50 10.37 -9.80
N ARG A 537 -7.27 11.46 -9.70
CA ARG A 537 -8.66 11.51 -10.15
C ARG A 537 -8.78 11.31 -11.66
N GLU A 538 -7.90 11.91 -12.45
CA GLU A 538 -7.84 11.75 -13.91
C GLU A 538 -7.54 10.28 -14.30
N TYR A 539 -6.58 9.62 -13.64
CA TYR A 539 -6.32 8.19 -13.81
C TYR A 539 -7.58 7.34 -13.56
N SER A 540 -8.24 7.61 -12.43
CA SER A 540 -9.47 6.92 -12.05
C SER A 540 -10.57 7.07 -13.11
N GLN A 541 -10.71 8.26 -13.71
CA GLN A 541 -11.70 8.54 -14.74
C GLN A 541 -11.36 7.90 -16.09
N ARG A 542 -10.11 8.00 -16.55
CA ARG A 542 -9.62 7.36 -17.79
C ARG A 542 -9.92 5.86 -17.79
N TRP A 543 -9.64 5.22 -16.66
CA TRP A 543 -9.70 3.77 -16.51
C TRP A 543 -10.97 3.24 -15.86
N LYS A 544 -11.98 4.08 -15.64
CA LYS A 544 -13.32 3.65 -15.22
C LYS A 544 -13.87 2.58 -16.17
N PHE A 545 -14.19 1.41 -15.61
CA PHE A 545 -14.64 0.19 -16.29
C PHE A 545 -13.66 -0.36 -17.33
N LYS A 546 -12.36 -0.17 -17.11
CA LYS A 546 -11.27 -0.63 -17.98
C LYS A 546 -10.12 -1.24 -17.17
N ARG A 547 -9.13 -1.82 -17.85
CA ARG A 547 -8.01 -2.58 -17.27
C ARG A 547 -6.67 -1.86 -17.43
N PRO A 548 -6.28 -0.99 -16.47
CA PRO A 548 -4.98 -0.35 -16.47
C PRO A 548 -3.85 -1.30 -16.09
N THR A 549 -2.66 -0.99 -16.57
CA THR A 549 -1.36 -1.53 -16.14
C THR A 549 -0.59 -0.47 -15.35
N PRO A 550 0.50 -0.82 -14.65
CA PRO A 550 1.34 0.15 -13.94
C PRO A 550 1.81 1.31 -14.82
N SER A 551 2.16 1.04 -16.09
CA SER A 551 2.59 2.08 -17.01
C SER A 551 1.50 3.10 -17.32
N ASP A 552 0.22 2.70 -17.30
CA ASP A 552 -0.89 3.62 -17.53
C ASP A 552 -1.08 4.57 -16.34
N PHE A 553 -0.87 4.05 -15.12
CA PHE A 553 -0.87 4.86 -13.91
C PHE A 553 0.29 5.85 -13.89
N PHE A 554 1.54 5.38 -14.09
CA PHE A 554 2.73 6.25 -14.07
C PHE A 554 2.63 7.36 -15.12
N ARG A 555 2.29 7.01 -16.36
CA ARG A 555 2.11 8.00 -17.44
C ARG A 555 0.98 8.98 -17.14
N THR A 556 -0.14 8.54 -16.55
CA THR A 556 -1.22 9.46 -16.20
C THR A 556 -0.80 10.43 -15.09
N MET A 557 -0.09 9.93 -14.07
CA MET A 557 0.39 10.77 -12.99
C MET A 557 1.34 11.87 -13.50
N GLU A 558 2.23 11.55 -14.43
CA GLU A 558 3.15 12.52 -15.05
C GLU A 558 2.44 13.47 -16.02
N ASP A 559 1.62 12.93 -16.92
CA ASP A 559 0.87 13.70 -17.94
C ASP A 559 -0.07 14.74 -17.30
N ALA A 560 -0.81 14.34 -16.27
CA ALA A 560 -1.80 15.21 -15.63
C ALA A 560 -1.19 16.16 -14.59
N SER A 561 -0.04 15.83 -14.00
CA SER A 561 0.66 16.73 -13.05
C SER A 561 1.66 17.67 -13.73
N GLY A 562 2.17 17.32 -14.91
CA GLY A 562 3.23 18.06 -15.60
C GLY A 562 4.61 17.90 -14.95
N VAL A 563 4.81 16.87 -14.14
CA VAL A 563 6.06 16.61 -13.40
C VAL A 563 6.67 15.27 -13.84
N ASP A 564 7.97 15.26 -14.09
CA ASP A 564 8.75 14.03 -14.34
C ASP A 564 8.95 13.26 -13.02
N LEU A 565 8.43 12.04 -12.97
CA LEU A 565 8.44 11.18 -11.80
C LEU A 565 9.20 9.88 -12.04
N ASP A 566 9.94 9.77 -13.15
CA ASP A 566 10.63 8.54 -13.54
C ASP A 566 11.64 8.12 -12.47
N TRP A 567 12.35 9.08 -11.86
CA TRP A 567 13.26 8.82 -10.74
C TRP A 567 12.54 8.24 -9.52
N PHE A 568 11.32 8.69 -9.25
CA PHE A 568 10.51 8.28 -8.11
C PHE A 568 9.98 6.87 -8.33
N TRP A 569 9.35 6.62 -9.49
CA TRP A 569 8.84 5.30 -9.88
C TRP A 569 9.98 4.27 -9.91
N ARG A 570 11.11 4.60 -10.53
CA ARG A 570 12.30 3.75 -10.59
C ARG A 570 12.74 3.34 -9.19
N GLY A 571 12.97 4.32 -8.32
CA GLY A 571 13.45 4.09 -6.96
C GLY A 571 12.48 3.28 -6.11
N TRP A 572 11.23 3.75 -5.99
CA TRP A 572 10.25 3.16 -5.07
C TRP A 572 9.66 1.83 -5.55
N PHE A 573 9.42 1.68 -6.87
CA PHE A 573 8.65 0.55 -7.40
C PHE A 573 9.50 -0.57 -7.98
N TYR A 574 10.63 -0.23 -8.60
CA TYR A 574 11.49 -1.19 -9.30
C TYR A 574 12.72 -1.64 -8.50
N THR A 575 13.02 -1.01 -7.36
CA THR A 575 14.17 -1.38 -6.53
C THR A 575 13.80 -1.74 -5.08
N THR A 576 14.81 -2.23 -4.36
CA THR A 576 14.79 -2.42 -2.91
C THR A 576 15.70 -1.42 -2.18
N GLU A 577 16.12 -0.34 -2.86
CA GLU A 577 16.86 0.76 -2.25
C GLU A 577 15.97 1.46 -1.19
N HIS A 578 16.62 2.19 -0.29
CA HIS A 578 15.95 2.91 0.80
C HIS A 578 16.56 4.29 1.01
N VAL A 579 15.86 5.15 1.74
CA VAL A 579 16.31 6.52 2.01
C VAL A 579 17.28 6.51 3.18
N ASP A 580 18.46 7.09 2.99
CA ASP A 580 19.44 7.39 4.04
C ASP A 580 20.29 8.56 3.54
N ILE A 581 19.90 9.78 3.92
CA ILE A 581 20.54 11.04 3.52
C ILE A 581 21.33 11.60 4.70
N SER A 582 22.65 11.45 4.63
CA SER A 582 23.57 11.95 5.65
C SER A 582 23.88 13.43 5.42
N LEU A 583 23.79 14.27 6.46
CA LEU A 583 24.48 15.55 6.53
C LEU A 583 25.90 15.33 7.04
N ASP A 584 26.85 15.25 6.11
CA ASP A 584 28.22 14.86 6.41
C ASP A 584 29.02 16.01 7.06
N ASN A 585 28.82 17.24 6.60
CA ASN A 585 29.56 18.41 7.11
C ASN A 585 28.83 19.73 6.86
N VAL A 586 29.07 20.72 7.73
CA VAL A 586 28.67 22.12 7.54
C VAL A 586 29.90 23.00 7.75
N ARG A 587 30.35 23.63 6.67
CA ARG A 587 31.58 24.43 6.64
C ARG A 587 31.22 25.91 6.50
N LEU A 588 31.66 26.73 7.46
CA LEU A 588 31.51 28.18 7.41
C LEU A 588 32.70 28.85 6.71
N PHE A 589 32.39 29.70 5.75
CA PHE A 589 33.32 30.59 5.07
C PHE A 589 32.84 32.04 5.15
N ASN A 590 33.78 32.99 5.12
CA ASN A 590 33.50 34.39 4.85
C ASN A 590 34.18 34.78 3.53
N VAL A 591 33.71 35.85 2.90
CA VAL A 591 34.35 36.38 1.69
C VAL A 591 35.78 36.79 2.03
N ASN A 592 36.73 36.31 1.22
CA ASN A 592 38.10 36.77 1.29
C ASN A 592 38.18 38.19 0.70
N THR A 593 38.41 39.18 1.57
CA THR A 593 38.42 40.61 1.22
C THR A 593 39.58 40.98 0.29
N LYS A 594 40.61 40.11 0.22
CA LYS A 594 41.90 40.35 -0.44
C LYS A 594 42.73 41.50 0.17
N ASP A 595 42.20 42.20 1.16
CA ASP A 595 42.90 43.25 1.88
C ASP A 595 43.90 42.63 2.86
N PRO A 596 45.22 42.82 2.68
CA PRO A 596 46.20 42.20 3.55
C PRO A 596 46.07 42.63 5.02
N GLU A 597 45.52 43.82 5.31
CA GLU A 597 45.29 44.26 6.70
C GLU A 597 44.23 43.43 7.41
N ILE A 598 43.26 42.90 6.68
CA ILE A 598 42.19 42.03 7.22
C ILE A 598 42.65 40.56 7.18
N GLU A 599 43.20 40.14 6.03
CA GLU A 599 43.50 38.73 5.78
C GLU A 599 44.67 38.19 6.62
N GLU A 600 45.70 38.99 6.90
CA GLU A 600 46.81 38.54 7.75
C GLU A 600 46.42 38.47 9.22
N VAL A 601 45.54 39.36 9.70
CA VAL A 601 44.96 39.27 11.05
C VAL A 601 44.14 37.99 11.20
N PHE A 602 43.30 37.66 10.21
CA PHE A 602 42.54 36.40 10.20
C PHE A 602 43.46 35.17 10.28
N LYS A 603 44.53 35.13 9.46
CA LYS A 603 45.51 34.04 9.49
C LYS A 603 46.23 33.93 10.84
N ARG A 604 46.58 35.07 11.46
CA ARG A 604 47.20 35.12 12.78
C ARG A 604 46.32 34.47 13.84
N VAL A 605 45.02 34.80 13.86
CA VAL A 605 44.03 34.19 14.77
C VAL A 605 43.92 32.69 14.53
N LYS A 606 43.84 32.25 13.27
CA LYS A 606 43.76 30.80 12.93
C LYS A 606 45.01 30.00 13.28
N ASP A 607 46.19 30.61 13.21
CA ASP A 607 47.42 29.94 13.64
C ASP A 607 47.49 29.81 15.17
N ALA A 608 46.97 30.79 15.91
CA ALA A 608 46.88 30.74 17.36
C ALA A 608 45.91 29.64 17.87
N GLU A 609 44.82 29.36 17.14
CA GLU A 609 43.86 28.28 17.46
C GLU A 609 44.50 26.87 17.46
N ARG A 610 45.63 26.67 16.75
CA ARG A 610 46.33 25.37 16.71
C ARG A 610 46.88 24.95 18.08
N GLY A 611 46.95 25.88 19.02
CA GLY A 611 47.44 25.64 20.37
C GLY A 611 48.94 25.34 20.43
N ILE A 612 49.41 25.05 21.63
CA ILE A 612 50.81 24.74 21.90
C ILE A 612 50.85 23.29 22.40
N THR A 613 51.79 22.49 21.90
CA THR A 613 51.94 21.10 22.35
C THR A 613 52.30 21.04 23.84
N PRO A 614 51.95 19.96 24.57
CA PRO A 614 52.27 19.83 25.99
C PRO A 614 53.75 20.08 26.32
N ALA A 615 54.67 19.64 25.45
CA ALA A 615 56.10 19.90 25.57
C ALA A 615 56.44 21.39 25.56
N ARG A 616 55.85 22.17 24.65
CA ARG A 616 56.09 23.61 24.57
C ARG A 616 55.35 24.41 25.65
N LEU A 617 54.29 23.86 26.24
CA LEU A 617 53.63 24.44 27.42
C LEU A 617 54.52 24.30 28.67
N ALA A 618 55.16 23.13 28.86
CA ALA A 618 56.10 22.89 29.96
C ALA A 618 57.37 23.77 29.86
N ASP A 619 57.74 24.16 28.64
CA ASP A 619 58.91 24.99 28.38
C ASP A 619 58.66 26.50 28.55
N LYS A 620 57.43 26.94 28.85
CA LYS A 620 57.08 28.37 29.01
C LYS A 620 57.81 29.08 30.15
N GLU A 621 58.27 28.35 31.16
CA GLU A 621 59.01 28.90 32.30
C GLU A 621 60.53 28.94 32.08
N ARG A 622 61.01 28.48 30.91
CA ARG A 622 62.44 28.55 30.58
C ARG A 622 62.82 29.98 30.23
N GLN A 623 63.87 30.48 30.87
CA GLN A 623 64.47 31.77 30.53
C GLN A 623 65.09 31.70 29.12
N MET A 624 64.59 32.52 28.19
CA MET A 624 65.06 32.52 26.81
C MET A 624 66.38 33.26 26.67
N ARG A 625 67.15 32.96 25.62
CA ARG A 625 68.43 33.64 25.36
C ARG A 625 68.24 35.13 25.06
N THR A 626 67.16 35.48 24.38
CA THR A 626 66.76 36.87 24.10
C THR A 626 66.39 37.65 25.35
N ASP A 627 65.87 36.98 26.40
CA ASP A 627 65.58 37.64 27.69
C ASP A 627 66.87 38.04 28.43
N ARG A 628 67.96 37.31 28.18
CA ARG A 628 69.27 37.58 28.78
C ARG A 628 70.15 38.51 27.94
N PHE A 629 69.87 38.61 26.64
CA PHE A 629 70.66 39.37 25.67
C PHE A 629 69.72 40.14 24.72
N PRO A 630 69.20 41.31 25.14
CA PRO A 630 68.26 42.09 24.35
C PRO A 630 68.81 42.59 23.01
N GLU A 631 70.12 42.69 22.85
CA GLU A 631 70.78 43.05 21.58
C GLU A 631 70.54 42.01 20.46
N LEU A 632 70.07 40.82 20.81
CA LEU A 632 69.66 39.79 19.85
C LEU A 632 68.25 40.01 19.29
N LEU A 633 67.49 40.98 19.81
CA LEU A 633 66.19 41.35 19.26
C LEU A 633 66.37 42.10 17.93
N ASP A 634 65.67 41.64 16.89
CA ASP A 634 65.70 42.23 15.55
C ASP A 634 64.29 42.52 15.02
N PHE A 635 64.21 42.87 13.74
CA PHE A 635 62.97 43.11 13.02
C PHE A 635 61.91 42.00 13.22
N TYR A 636 62.30 40.73 13.27
CA TYR A 636 61.39 39.60 13.40
C TYR A 636 60.90 39.34 14.83
N ASN A 637 61.53 39.96 15.83
CA ASN A 637 61.03 39.92 17.20
C ASN A 637 59.84 40.86 17.41
N GLU A 638 59.74 41.95 16.65
CA GLU A 638 58.60 42.88 16.66
C GLU A 638 57.58 42.59 15.56
N HIS A 639 58.01 41.90 14.49
CA HIS A 639 57.17 41.58 13.34
C HIS A 639 57.09 40.07 13.10
N ASP A 640 55.94 39.50 13.46
CA ASP A 640 55.67 38.11 13.17
C ASP A 640 55.42 37.85 11.66
N LYS A 641 55.29 36.57 11.31
CA LYS A 641 55.02 36.10 9.94
C LYS A 641 53.71 36.63 9.31
N PHE A 642 52.86 37.31 10.07
CA PHE A 642 51.60 37.92 9.63
C PHE A 642 51.66 39.45 9.57
N THR A 643 52.83 40.05 9.80
CA THR A 643 53.01 41.50 9.65
C THR A 643 52.85 41.90 8.19
N VAL A 644 51.97 42.86 7.92
CA VAL A 644 51.63 43.30 6.55
C VAL A 644 52.76 44.11 5.92
N THR A 645 53.22 43.66 4.76
CA THR A 645 54.28 44.32 3.99
C THR A 645 53.73 45.32 2.97
N ASN A 646 54.52 46.33 2.62
CA ASN A 646 54.17 47.28 1.55
C ASN A 646 53.96 46.61 0.18
N LYS A 647 54.65 45.49 -0.08
CA LYS A 647 54.46 44.69 -1.30
C LYS A 647 53.04 44.11 -1.37
N GLN A 648 52.49 43.64 -0.24
CA GLN A 648 51.11 43.13 -0.19
C GLN A 648 50.09 44.26 -0.40
N ARG A 649 50.29 45.44 0.22
CA ARG A 649 49.42 46.62 0.03
C ARG A 649 49.36 47.03 -1.45
N ASN A 650 50.52 47.17 -2.10
CA ASN A 650 50.59 47.52 -3.52
C ASN A 650 49.89 46.49 -4.43
N LYS A 651 50.02 45.20 -4.11
CA LYS A 651 49.33 44.12 -4.85
C LYS A 651 47.81 44.25 -4.73
N TYR A 652 47.30 44.57 -3.54
CA TYR A 652 45.87 44.78 -3.31
C TYR A 652 45.35 46.01 -4.05
N THR A 653 46.05 47.15 -4.01
CA THR A 653 45.69 48.35 -4.78
C THR A 653 45.65 48.07 -6.29
N SER A 654 46.61 47.29 -6.80
CA SER A 654 46.63 46.90 -8.22
C SER A 654 45.46 45.97 -8.58
N LEU A 655 45.07 45.07 -7.69
CA LEU A 655 43.90 44.20 -7.88
C LEU A 655 42.62 45.05 -8.00
N LEU A 656 42.40 45.98 -7.06
CA LEU A 656 41.19 46.82 -7.05
C LEU A 656 41.03 47.66 -8.32
N LYS A 657 42.13 48.17 -8.89
CA LYS A 657 42.11 48.91 -10.16
C LYS A 657 41.62 48.06 -11.34
N GLY A 658 41.80 46.74 -11.29
CA GLY A 658 41.38 45.81 -12.33
C GLY A 658 39.95 45.27 -12.19
N LEU A 659 39.25 45.60 -11.10
CA LEU A 659 37.88 45.13 -10.83
C LEU A 659 36.83 46.17 -11.20
N LYS A 660 35.68 45.70 -11.69
CA LYS A 660 34.46 46.54 -11.82
C LYS A 660 33.87 46.84 -10.45
N ASP A 661 33.08 47.90 -10.33
CA ASP A 661 32.56 48.34 -9.03
C ASP A 661 31.73 47.28 -8.32
N TRP A 662 30.83 46.60 -9.03
CA TRP A 662 30.08 45.47 -8.44
C TRP A 662 30.98 44.33 -7.94
N GLN A 663 32.17 44.12 -8.52
CA GLN A 663 33.13 43.10 -8.06
C GLN A 663 33.88 43.56 -6.80
N LYS A 664 34.15 44.86 -6.67
CA LYS A 664 34.71 45.44 -5.45
C LYS A 664 33.69 45.35 -4.31
N ASP A 665 32.41 45.63 -4.59
CA ASP A 665 31.33 45.51 -3.62
C ASP A 665 31.21 44.08 -3.09
N MET A 666 31.44 43.06 -3.92
CA MET A 666 31.46 41.67 -3.45
C MET A 666 32.56 41.38 -2.43
N LEU A 667 33.70 42.09 -2.45
CA LEU A 667 34.79 41.89 -1.49
C LEU A 667 34.49 42.46 -0.09
N THR A 668 33.45 43.30 0.03
CA THR A 668 33.05 43.93 1.30
C THR A 668 31.84 43.28 1.95
N VAL A 669 31.25 42.27 1.29
CA VAL A 669 30.11 41.50 1.80
C VAL A 669 30.49 40.76 3.09
N LYS A 670 29.73 41.00 4.16
CA LYS A 670 29.94 40.41 5.49
C LYS A 670 29.14 39.12 5.74
N SER A 671 28.40 38.64 4.74
CA SER A 671 27.58 37.44 4.88
C SER A 671 28.43 36.20 5.20
N ASN A 672 27.84 35.30 5.97
CA ASN A 672 28.33 33.95 6.18
C ASN A 672 27.95 33.08 4.99
N ILE A 673 28.91 32.28 4.51
CA ILE A 673 28.74 31.32 3.43
C ILE A 673 28.91 29.92 4.01
N TYR A 674 27.81 29.19 4.14
CA TYR A 674 27.81 27.81 4.61
C TYR A 674 27.79 26.85 3.42
N LEU A 675 28.73 25.89 3.40
CA LEU A 675 28.69 24.74 2.52
C LEU A 675 28.27 23.50 3.32
N MET A 676 27.13 22.93 2.94
CA MET A 676 26.54 21.75 3.55
C MET A 676 26.73 20.56 2.61
N ASP A 677 27.49 19.56 3.04
CA ASP A 677 27.81 18.38 2.25
C ASP A 677 26.86 17.23 2.63
N PHE A 678 26.19 16.65 1.64
CA PHE A 678 25.24 15.56 1.81
C PHE A 678 25.68 14.32 1.03
N SER A 679 25.36 13.14 1.57
CA SER A 679 25.51 11.88 0.85
C SER A 679 24.29 10.97 0.95
N ASN A 680 23.96 10.33 -0.17
CA ASN A 680 22.91 9.31 -0.28
C ASN A 680 23.55 7.93 -0.02
N LYS A 681 23.31 7.37 1.17
CA LYS A 681 23.85 6.07 1.58
C LYS A 681 22.95 4.89 1.21
N GLY A 682 21.63 5.11 1.21
CA GLY A 682 20.63 4.06 1.00
C GLY A 682 20.31 3.78 -0.47
N GLY A 683 20.77 4.65 -1.38
CA GLY A 683 20.65 4.53 -2.83
C GLY A 683 19.39 5.20 -3.39
N LEU A 684 18.31 5.27 -2.60
CA LEU A 684 17.05 5.87 -3.01
C LEU A 684 17.15 7.40 -2.99
N VAL A 685 17.02 8.00 -4.16
CA VAL A 685 17.05 9.47 -4.32
C VAL A 685 15.75 10.06 -3.80
N MET A 686 15.85 11.11 -2.97
CA MET A 686 14.73 11.89 -2.45
C MET A 686 15.07 13.39 -2.39
N PRO A 687 14.07 14.28 -2.35
CA PRO A 687 14.26 15.68 -1.95
C PRO A 687 15.00 15.81 -0.62
N ILE A 688 15.73 16.90 -0.45
CA ILE A 688 16.40 17.23 0.83
C ILE A 688 15.62 18.37 1.48
N PHE A 689 15.03 18.10 2.64
CA PHE A 689 14.36 19.10 3.47
C PHE A 689 15.22 19.44 4.67
N LEU A 690 15.41 20.73 4.94
CA LEU A 690 16.26 21.21 6.03
C LEU A 690 15.49 22.16 6.95
N GLU A 691 15.68 22.01 8.26
CA GLU A 691 15.47 23.10 9.22
C GLU A 691 16.84 23.66 9.64
N VAL A 692 17.08 24.94 9.35
CA VAL A 692 18.27 25.68 9.77
C VAL A 692 17.90 26.55 10.97
N SER A 693 18.58 26.35 12.10
CA SER A 693 18.43 27.19 13.30
C SER A 693 19.57 28.19 13.40
N TYR A 694 19.24 29.42 13.80
CA TYR A 694 20.17 30.54 13.90
C TYR A 694 20.45 30.94 15.35
N ALA A 695 21.56 31.64 15.57
CA ALA A 695 21.98 32.11 16.89
C ALA A 695 21.04 33.17 17.51
N ASP A 696 20.25 33.85 16.69
CA ASP A 696 19.21 34.80 17.12
C ASP A 696 17.89 34.10 17.54
N GLY A 697 17.84 32.76 17.50
CA GLY A 697 16.67 31.95 17.83
C GLY A 697 15.69 31.75 16.66
N SER A 698 15.90 32.42 15.52
CA SER A 698 15.07 32.22 14.33
C SER A 698 15.38 30.89 13.62
N LYS A 699 14.42 30.41 12.83
CA LYS A 699 14.52 29.19 12.02
C LYS A 699 14.16 29.48 10.57
N GLU A 700 14.78 28.74 9.65
CA GLU A 700 14.46 28.77 8.23
C GLU A 700 14.31 27.34 7.70
N GLU A 701 13.24 27.12 6.95
CA GLU A 701 13.00 25.85 6.26
C GLU A 701 13.48 25.97 4.81
N ILE A 702 14.31 25.03 4.37
CA ILE A 702 14.83 24.97 3.01
C ILE A 702 14.42 23.64 2.40
N ARG A 703 13.63 23.69 1.32
CA ARG A 703 13.23 22.51 0.54
C ARG A 703 13.99 22.48 -0.79
N MET A 704 14.65 21.35 -1.07
CA MET A 704 15.35 21.10 -2.32
C MET A 704 14.76 19.87 -3.00
N ASN A 705 14.35 20.01 -4.25
CA ASN A 705 13.80 18.91 -5.01
C ASN A 705 14.84 17.80 -5.27
N ALA A 706 14.36 16.63 -5.67
CA ALA A 706 15.20 15.46 -5.93
C ALA A 706 16.28 15.73 -7.00
N GLU A 707 16.05 16.64 -7.95
CA GLU A 707 16.98 16.97 -9.03
C GLU A 707 18.30 17.59 -8.54
N ILE A 708 18.44 17.92 -7.25
CA ILE A 708 19.75 18.23 -6.66
C ILE A 708 20.77 17.10 -6.90
N TRP A 709 20.29 15.85 -6.96
CA TRP A 709 21.08 14.63 -7.18
C TRP A 709 21.38 14.32 -8.65
N ARG A 710 20.82 15.07 -9.62
CA ARG A 710 20.85 14.71 -11.06
C ARG A 710 22.25 14.58 -11.68
N LYS A 711 23.23 15.31 -11.16
CA LYS A 711 24.63 15.24 -11.66
C LYS A 711 25.48 14.26 -10.86
N ASN A 712 25.04 13.91 -9.66
CA ASN A 712 25.73 12.99 -8.76
C ASN A 712 24.73 12.45 -7.74
N ALA A 713 24.24 11.23 -7.98
CA ALA A 713 23.24 10.60 -7.13
C ALA A 713 23.78 10.16 -5.76
N LYS A 714 25.11 10.27 -5.53
CA LYS A 714 25.78 9.83 -4.30
C LYS A 714 26.10 10.98 -3.36
N ASN A 715 26.56 12.13 -3.87
CA ASN A 715 27.00 13.25 -3.04
C ASN A 715 26.61 14.60 -3.67
N VAL A 716 26.14 15.52 -2.84
CA VAL A 716 25.83 16.90 -3.25
C VAL A 716 26.27 17.90 -2.19
N THR A 717 26.68 19.09 -2.61
CA THR A 717 26.98 20.20 -1.70
C THR A 717 26.00 21.33 -1.95
N ARG A 718 25.35 21.83 -0.89
CA ARG A 718 24.48 23.01 -0.93
C ARG A 718 25.18 24.21 -0.31
N MET A 719 25.12 25.35 -0.99
CA MET A 719 25.57 26.64 -0.45
C MET A 719 24.38 27.42 0.13
N LEU A 720 24.56 27.97 1.32
CA LEU A 720 23.66 28.92 1.98
C LEU A 720 24.43 30.21 2.27
N VAL A 721 23.93 31.35 1.77
CA VAL A 721 24.49 32.67 2.03
C VAL A 721 23.52 33.44 2.92
N THR A 722 23.97 33.86 4.10
CA THR A 722 23.12 34.51 5.10
C THR A 722 23.94 35.41 6.02
N GLU A 723 23.37 36.49 6.55
CA GLU A 723 24.05 37.31 7.56
C GLU A 723 23.97 36.69 8.96
N LYS A 724 23.09 35.71 9.15
CA LYS A 724 22.87 35.04 10.43
C LYS A 724 23.90 33.95 10.67
N THR A 725 24.22 33.70 11.94
CA THR A 725 25.09 32.59 12.34
C THR A 725 24.25 31.33 12.53
N VAL A 726 24.50 30.29 11.75
CA VAL A 726 23.87 28.96 11.88
C VAL A 726 24.39 28.25 13.14
N THR A 727 23.48 27.74 13.95
CA THR A 727 23.78 26.95 15.15
C THR A 727 23.51 25.47 14.96
N SER A 728 22.48 25.10 14.20
CA SER A 728 22.22 23.71 13.83
C SER A 728 21.48 23.58 12.51
N VAL A 729 21.63 22.42 11.88
CA VAL A 729 20.91 22.00 10.68
C VAL A 729 20.34 20.61 10.92
N THR A 730 19.07 20.41 10.60
CA THR A 730 18.38 19.12 10.68
C THR A 730 17.86 18.73 9.31
N VAL A 731 18.23 17.55 8.82
CA VAL A 731 17.68 16.92 7.62
C VAL A 731 16.36 16.21 7.98
N ASP A 732 15.37 16.36 7.11
CA ASP A 732 14.04 15.78 7.22
C ASP A 732 13.40 16.00 8.62
N PRO A 733 13.27 17.25 9.08
CA PRO A 733 12.84 17.58 10.44
C PRO A 733 11.44 17.05 10.79
N TYR A 734 10.61 16.79 9.77
CA TYR A 734 9.24 16.30 9.90
C TYR A 734 9.06 14.83 9.47
N MET A 735 10.15 14.11 9.18
CA MET A 735 10.13 12.69 8.79
C MET A 735 9.28 12.41 7.55
N GLU A 736 9.35 13.28 6.55
CA GLU A 736 8.57 13.24 5.31
C GLU A 736 9.12 12.23 4.30
N THR A 737 10.41 11.89 4.37
CA THR A 737 11.07 11.14 3.29
C THR A 737 11.17 9.63 3.53
N ALA A 738 10.75 9.15 4.71
CA ALA A 738 11.01 7.79 5.19
C ALA A 738 12.50 7.48 5.35
N ASP A 739 13.30 8.48 5.75
CA ASP A 739 14.72 8.26 6.06
C ASP A 739 14.89 7.16 7.09
N THR A 740 15.75 6.20 6.75
CA THR A 740 15.99 5.04 7.57
C THR A 740 17.00 5.27 8.67
N ASN A 741 17.82 6.31 8.59
CA ASN A 741 18.80 6.63 9.60
C ASN A 741 18.63 8.09 10.02
N LEU A 742 18.18 8.32 11.25
CA LEU A 742 18.01 9.69 11.74
C LEU A 742 19.28 10.22 12.44
N ASP A 743 20.23 9.35 12.78
CA ASP A 743 21.43 9.72 13.55
C ASP A 743 22.36 10.67 12.77
N ASN A 744 22.37 10.53 11.45
CA ASN A 744 23.18 11.31 10.52
C ASN A 744 22.44 12.51 9.92
N ASN A 745 21.24 12.82 10.41
CA ASN A 745 20.46 13.98 9.94
C ASN A 745 20.83 15.29 10.63
N TYR A 746 21.68 15.27 11.65
CA TYR A 746 21.95 16.43 12.51
C TYR A 746 23.37 16.96 12.40
N PHE A 747 23.47 18.29 12.28
CA PHE A 747 24.70 19.04 12.53
C PHE A 747 24.49 20.09 13.63
N PRO A 748 25.33 20.12 14.69
CA PRO A 748 26.30 19.09 15.04
C PRO A 748 25.59 17.77 15.42
N ARG A 749 26.33 16.65 15.40
CA ARG A 749 25.78 15.34 15.78
C ARG A 749 25.28 15.36 17.23
N ARG A 750 24.16 14.67 17.48
CA ARG A 750 23.49 14.62 18.79
C ARG A 750 23.68 13.25 19.45
N ILE A 751 23.63 13.20 20.78
CA ILE A 751 23.59 11.95 21.55
C ILE A 751 22.13 11.52 21.66
N GLU A 752 21.78 10.32 21.18
CA GLU A 752 20.46 9.75 21.39
C GLU A 752 20.25 9.35 22.86
N GLN A 753 19.15 9.80 23.47
CA GLN A 753 18.74 9.38 24.80
C GLN A 753 17.77 8.20 24.70
N SER A 754 18.22 7.02 25.12
CA SER A 754 17.39 5.81 25.18
C SER A 754 17.37 5.21 26.59
N ARG A 755 16.34 4.42 26.91
CA ARG A 755 16.22 3.71 28.18
C ARG A 755 16.52 2.23 27.99
N PHE A 756 17.40 1.68 28.83
CA PHE A 756 17.66 0.24 28.88
C PHE A 756 16.59 -0.44 29.73
N GLU A 757 15.56 -1.02 29.10
CA GLU A 757 14.43 -1.67 29.79
C GLU A 757 14.66 -3.19 29.94
N LEU A 758 14.55 -3.71 31.17
CA LEU A 758 14.52 -5.15 31.45
C LEU A 758 13.07 -5.64 31.52
N ILE A 759 12.64 -6.46 30.56
CA ILE A 759 11.22 -6.90 30.45
C ILE A 759 11.08 -8.44 30.43
N LYS A 760 10.20 -8.96 31.30
CA LYS A 760 9.54 -10.28 31.13
C LYS A 760 8.30 -10.09 30.24
N GLY A 761 8.07 -11.01 29.30
CA GLY A 761 7.04 -10.90 28.26
C GLY A 761 5.64 -10.54 28.77
N LYS A 762 5.05 -9.44 28.26
CA LYS A 762 3.72 -8.93 28.65
C LYS A 762 2.60 -9.55 27.82
N LYS A 763 1.47 -9.86 28.47
CA LYS A 763 0.18 -10.10 27.82
C LYS A 763 -0.42 -8.77 27.32
N ARG A 764 -1.15 -8.80 26.19
CA ARG A 764 -1.76 -7.60 25.58
C ARG A 764 -2.86 -6.98 26.49
N ARG A 765 -2.93 -5.65 26.52
CA ARG A 765 -3.86 -4.85 27.34
C ARG A 765 -5.22 -4.66 26.64
N ASP A 766 -6.32 -5.01 27.31
CA ASP A 766 -7.69 -4.63 26.95
C ASP A 766 -8.19 -3.58 27.94
N MET A 767 -8.41 -2.35 27.48
CA MET A 767 -8.76 -1.23 28.35
C MET A 767 -10.20 -1.31 28.87
N MET A 768 -11.16 -1.75 28.05
CA MET A 768 -12.56 -1.88 28.47
C MET A 768 -12.69 -2.95 29.56
N LYS A 769 -12.05 -4.10 29.34
CA LYS A 769 -12.01 -5.16 30.36
C LYS A 769 -11.22 -4.74 31.60
N GLY A 770 -10.08 -4.06 31.41
CA GLY A 770 -9.29 -3.52 32.51
C GLY A 770 -10.06 -2.53 33.37
N PHE A 771 -10.82 -1.62 32.74
CA PHE A 771 -11.64 -0.63 33.42
C PHE A 771 -12.87 -1.26 34.11
N ALA A 772 -13.47 -2.29 33.51
CA ALA A 772 -14.57 -3.05 34.11
C ALA A 772 -14.11 -4.00 35.24
N THR A 773 -12.80 -4.17 35.44
CA THR A 773 -12.28 -4.97 36.55
C THR A 773 -12.43 -4.18 37.84
N LYS A 774 -13.12 -4.75 38.83
CA LYS A 774 -13.32 -4.12 40.14
C LYS A 774 -11.96 -3.78 40.76
N LEU A 775 -11.80 -2.54 41.22
CA LEU A 775 -10.66 -2.13 42.02
C LEU A 775 -10.59 -3.04 43.25
N LYS A 776 -9.49 -3.77 43.40
CA LYS A 776 -9.20 -4.44 44.66
C LYS A 776 -8.92 -3.36 45.70
N SER A 777 -9.59 -3.44 46.84
CA SER A 777 -9.21 -2.68 48.02
C SER A 777 -8.06 -3.42 48.73
N ASP A 778 -7.24 -2.73 49.51
CA ASP A 778 -6.15 -3.35 50.29
C ASP A 778 -6.63 -4.47 51.23
N LYS A 779 -7.95 -4.55 51.51
CA LYS A 779 -8.56 -5.61 52.32
C LYS A 779 -8.86 -6.91 51.56
N ASP A 780 -8.84 -6.91 50.22
CA ASP A 780 -9.21 -8.09 49.40
C ASP A 780 -8.04 -9.08 49.19
N ASP A 781 -6.82 -8.71 49.58
CA ASP A 781 -5.62 -9.57 49.46
C ASP A 781 -5.25 -10.27 50.78
N ASP A 782 -5.83 -9.88 51.93
CA ASP A 782 -5.60 -10.55 53.22
C ASP A 782 -6.43 -11.84 53.38
N ASP A 783 -7.61 -11.94 52.76
CA ASP A 783 -8.51 -13.11 52.85
C ASP A 783 -8.07 -14.32 51.99
N LYS A 784 -6.88 -14.27 51.38
CA LYS A 784 -6.34 -15.38 50.55
C LYS A 784 -5.03 -15.99 51.05
N LYS A 785 -4.56 -15.59 52.23
CA LYS A 785 -3.38 -16.20 52.86
C LYS A 785 -3.68 -17.19 53.99
N ASP A 786 -4.90 -17.25 54.50
CA ASP A 786 -5.29 -18.25 55.50
C ASP A 786 -6.27 -19.25 54.90
N THR A 787 -5.76 -20.32 54.29
CA THR A 787 -6.38 -21.66 54.17
C THR A 787 -5.60 -22.50 53.17
N THR A 788 -4.46 -23.05 53.59
CA THR A 788 -3.93 -24.37 53.20
C THR A 788 -2.49 -24.51 53.69
N ASP A 789 -2.35 -24.89 54.96
CA ASP A 789 -1.28 -25.79 55.43
C ASP A 789 -1.65 -26.23 56.85
N GLU A 790 -2.56 -27.21 56.95
CA GLU A 790 -2.60 -28.16 58.06
C GLU A 790 -3.39 -29.41 57.62
N ASP A 791 -2.73 -30.56 57.77
CA ASP A 791 -3.19 -31.96 57.67
C ASP A 791 -3.38 -32.66 56.30
N LYS A 792 -2.35 -33.49 56.00
CA LYS A 792 -2.31 -34.80 55.31
C LYS A 792 -2.34 -34.89 53.78
#